data_AF-A0A1X7FUP1-F1
#
_entry.id   AF-A0A1X7FUP1-F1
#
_cell.length_a   1.000
_cell.length_b   1.000
_cell.length_c   1.000
_cell.angle_alpha   90.00
_cell.angle_beta   90.00
_cell.angle_gamma   90.00
#
_symmetry.space_group_name_H-M   'P 1'
#
loop_
_entity.id
_entity.type
_entity.pdbx_description
1 polymer ?
#
loop_
_entity_poly.entity_id
_entity_poly.type
_entity_poly.pdbx_seq_one_letter_code
_entity_poly.pdbx_strand_id
1 'polypeptide(L)'
;MTIFSKKQQAALASRKLNREYVSKYGGGIFEFEAPEFSSLNDQGLILAAASRKDLPVTFVAPSLEVPPAEARLELVMRDKGVTNWAPSLYTLRYSGAGAINAGDIIVRNIPSSRLSQGKYEIAYILYEDKLPTLSGIAPLEVDLTAPYKFNVDDDEEHDIHPFAPLLPADLGPEIDELYVEEHDEGLVCTYPNYEDYGRADGDTITVYFSKYSSSLLATEIDTVPVEDSLEFVIPWDRIEVLEAGTYYLFYILKDLARNKSRESVPCPVRLNLVGVPDPLQARVPLALLPADGLIDLADAHEPDGVTVEIPQYANVREELDVIDLTWGGESVGRFNVRDYTPFPLRLPVDTDIIFDVYGTGPGEVDTDIDYLVDRNGNEYPAPTLTIEVDLSGPGPDPTPDPENSRLNLVNVYGSDPDQENHLLPEDFGNDATVEIVLWEVPPPVPGITLTGYWGSFAYPFDSIELDGETGGDTVTLNVPWPIIKEVGNGTVPVFYTLSWEVNDNLQRSRPQNVEVDANIVVMEQPTFVKAGTDMACTDLDPFNFSARVRVPGNTTYFQEDAVVRVEWQVYSDRASTTPLGDPVSFNSLPLTPDMVSNGFFLTIQPYTTVIRPAGRNSVSIQYFAMVNGVEEPSEKGFTTTLFANRSTPPLYCEELPVLGEDE
;
A
#
# COMPACT_ATOMS: atom_id res chain seq x y z
N MET A 1 -2.97 56.99 48.25
CA MET A 1 -3.90 55.91 48.66
C MET A 1 -3.21 55.08 49.72
N THR A 2 -3.68 55.12 50.96
CA THR A 2 -3.00 54.48 52.10
C THR A 2 -3.43 53.02 52.16
N ILE A 3 -2.48 52.10 51.94
CA ILE A 3 -2.72 50.65 52.03
C ILE A 3 -2.70 50.26 53.51
N PHE A 4 -3.88 49.95 54.07
CA PHE A 4 -4.00 49.45 55.43
C PHE A 4 -3.47 48.02 55.54
N SER A 5 -2.77 47.69 56.64
CA SER A 5 -2.37 46.30 56.91
C SER A 5 -3.60 45.42 57.20
N LYS A 6 -3.49 44.09 56.99
CA LYS A 6 -4.56 43.12 57.29
C LYS A 6 -5.12 43.28 58.72
N LYS A 7 -4.29 43.64 59.71
CA LYS A 7 -4.72 43.93 61.09
C LYS A 7 -5.55 45.21 61.21
N GLN A 8 -5.23 46.24 60.44
CA GLN A 8 -5.97 47.51 60.44
C GLN A 8 -7.29 47.40 59.69
N GLN A 9 -7.34 46.59 58.62
CA GLN A 9 -8.59 46.26 57.92
C GLN A 9 -9.54 45.45 58.81
N ALA A 10 -9.04 44.47 59.55
CA ALA A 10 -9.82 43.72 60.54
C ALA A 10 -10.36 44.61 61.68
N ALA A 11 -9.57 45.55 62.18
CA ALA A 11 -10.00 46.50 63.22
C ALA A 11 -11.05 47.51 62.72
N LEU A 12 -10.98 47.93 61.45
CA LEU A 12 -11.99 48.79 60.82
C LEU A 12 -13.29 48.04 60.52
N ALA A 13 -13.20 46.78 60.07
CA ALA A 13 -14.36 45.91 59.88
C ALA A 13 -15.07 45.62 61.21
N SER A 14 -14.31 45.30 62.26
CA SER A 14 -14.83 45.11 63.63
C SER A 14 -15.51 46.37 64.17
N ARG A 15 -14.93 47.56 63.98
CA ARG A 15 -15.57 48.83 64.39
C ARG A 15 -16.82 49.19 63.59
N LYS A 16 -16.90 48.80 62.32
CA LYS A 16 -18.08 49.02 61.48
C LYS A 16 -19.22 48.08 61.90
N LEU A 17 -18.92 46.80 62.11
CA LEU A 17 -19.84 45.80 62.66
C LEU A 17 -20.34 46.19 64.06
N ASN A 18 -19.44 46.64 64.94
CA ASN A 18 -19.82 47.06 66.30
C ASN A 18 -20.70 48.32 66.29
N ARG A 19 -20.56 49.19 65.28
CA ARG A 19 -21.41 50.38 65.10
C ARG A 19 -22.79 50.01 64.52
N GLU A 20 -22.85 49.03 63.62
CA GLU A 20 -24.11 48.45 63.14
C GLU A 20 -24.85 47.71 64.27
N TYR A 21 -24.12 46.98 65.12
CA TYR A 21 -24.62 46.29 66.30
C TYR A 21 -25.28 47.26 67.31
N VAL A 22 -24.59 48.33 67.71
CA VAL A 22 -25.15 49.35 68.61
C VAL A 22 -26.38 50.05 68.02
N SER A 23 -26.47 50.16 66.68
CA SER A 23 -27.65 50.74 66.02
C SER A 23 -28.86 49.80 65.94
N LYS A 24 -28.62 48.47 65.96
CA LYS A 24 -29.65 47.44 65.77
C LYS A 24 -30.26 46.95 67.10
N TYR A 25 -29.51 46.99 68.19
CA TYR A 25 -29.91 46.41 69.50
C TYR A 25 -30.11 47.47 70.61
N GLY A 26 -30.33 48.74 70.26
CA GLY A 26 -30.44 49.87 71.21
C GLY A 26 -31.78 50.03 71.96
N GLY A 27 -32.75 49.12 71.79
CA GLY A 27 -34.00 49.18 72.53
C GLY A 27 -34.99 48.06 72.21
N GLY A 28 -35.23 47.18 73.19
CA GLY A 28 -36.26 46.13 73.14
C GLY A 28 -35.71 44.75 73.46
N ILE A 29 -36.37 44.07 74.41
CA ILE A 29 -36.26 42.66 74.86
C ILE A 29 -35.17 41.83 74.13
N PHE A 30 -34.09 41.49 74.84
CA PHE A 30 -32.97 40.69 74.34
C PHE A 30 -33.39 39.24 74.09
N GLU A 31 -33.63 38.87 72.82
CA GLU A 31 -33.48 37.48 72.38
C GLU A 31 -32.01 37.29 71.96
N PHE A 32 -31.29 36.40 72.66
CA PHE A 32 -29.94 36.01 72.28
C PHE A 32 -30.00 35.22 70.97
N GLU A 33 -29.26 35.65 69.95
CA GLU A 33 -29.25 34.98 68.64
C GLU A 33 -28.68 33.56 68.73
N ALA A 34 -29.11 32.70 67.80
CA ALA A 34 -28.60 31.33 67.72
C ALA A 34 -27.12 31.32 67.28
N PRO A 35 -26.32 30.33 67.71
CA PRO A 35 -24.98 30.14 67.17
C PRO A 35 -24.99 29.83 65.68
N GLU A 36 -23.96 30.27 64.95
CA GLU A 36 -23.83 30.11 63.51
C GLU A 36 -22.71 29.13 63.13
N PHE A 37 -22.89 28.46 62.00
CA PHE A 37 -21.93 27.50 61.43
C PHE A 37 -21.45 27.99 60.06
N SER A 38 -20.14 27.89 59.80
CA SER A 38 -19.55 28.34 58.52
C SER A 38 -19.40 27.24 57.46
N SER A 39 -19.85 26.02 57.73
CA SER A 39 -19.57 24.83 56.90
C SER A 39 -20.79 23.93 56.67
N LEU A 40 -21.99 24.47 56.86
CA LEU A 40 -23.23 23.80 56.46
C LEU A 40 -23.51 24.09 54.98
N ASN A 41 -24.19 23.16 54.32
CA ASN A 41 -24.80 23.41 53.02
C ASN A 41 -26.04 24.32 53.16
N ASP A 42 -26.65 24.68 52.03
CA ASP A 42 -27.80 25.59 51.99
C ASP A 42 -29.07 25.03 52.66
N GLN A 43 -29.09 23.73 53.00
CA GLN A 43 -30.15 23.09 53.79
C GLN A 43 -29.80 22.88 55.27
N GLY A 44 -28.67 23.43 55.74
CA GLY A 44 -28.27 23.35 57.15
C GLY A 44 -27.66 22.02 57.58
N LEU A 45 -27.19 21.21 56.62
CA LEU A 45 -26.55 19.92 56.85
C LEU A 45 -25.02 20.04 56.69
N ILE A 46 -24.26 19.33 57.53
CA ILE A 46 -22.79 19.31 57.41
C ILE A 46 -22.36 18.30 56.34
N LEU A 47 -21.46 18.72 55.44
CA LEU A 47 -20.87 17.79 54.47
C LEU A 47 -20.13 16.65 55.20
N ALA A 48 -20.24 15.43 54.69
CA ALA A 48 -19.63 14.24 55.29
C ALA A 48 -18.09 14.33 55.43
N ALA A 49 -17.43 15.07 54.54
CA ALA A 49 -16.00 15.34 54.67
C ALA A 49 -15.68 16.35 55.80
N ALA A 50 -16.61 17.27 56.08
CA ALA A 50 -16.48 18.29 57.11
C ALA A 50 -16.80 17.73 58.52
N SER A 51 -17.71 16.77 58.65
CA SER A 51 -18.03 16.10 59.93
C SER A 51 -16.85 15.30 60.52
N ARG A 52 -15.90 14.88 59.68
CA ARG A 52 -14.65 14.22 60.10
C ARG A 52 -13.63 15.19 60.72
N LYS A 53 -13.95 16.48 60.79
CA LYS A 53 -13.12 17.53 61.37
C LYS A 53 -13.91 18.27 62.45
N ASP A 54 -13.17 18.99 63.28
CA ASP A 54 -13.74 19.89 64.27
C ASP A 54 -14.56 21.00 63.59
N LEU A 55 -15.83 21.14 63.97
CA LEU A 55 -16.78 22.08 63.37
C LEU A 55 -16.75 23.43 64.09
N PRO A 56 -16.29 24.52 63.46
CA PRO A 56 -16.30 25.84 64.09
C PRO A 56 -17.73 26.39 64.23
N VAL A 57 -18.06 26.78 65.46
CA VAL A 57 -19.30 27.43 65.86
C VAL A 57 -18.99 28.84 66.32
N THR A 58 -19.72 29.81 65.78
CA THR A 58 -19.53 31.23 66.05
C THR A 58 -20.76 31.81 66.75
N PHE A 59 -20.55 32.60 67.81
CA PHE A 59 -21.62 33.36 68.45
C PHE A 59 -21.04 34.60 69.14
N VAL A 60 -21.88 35.58 69.43
CA VAL A 60 -21.46 36.82 70.10
C VAL A 60 -21.72 36.70 71.60
N ALA A 61 -20.71 37.02 72.42
CA ALA A 61 -20.86 37.04 73.86
C ALA A 61 -21.91 38.11 74.27
N PRO A 62 -23.01 37.73 74.95
CA PRO A 62 -24.07 38.68 75.32
C PRO A 62 -23.58 39.73 76.34
N SER A 63 -24.31 40.84 76.41
CA SER A 63 -24.15 41.85 77.46
C SER A 63 -24.60 41.31 78.81
N LEU A 64 -23.96 41.79 79.88
CA LEU A 64 -24.26 41.36 81.24
C LEU A 64 -25.19 42.33 81.97
N GLU A 65 -26.10 41.79 82.78
CA GLU A 65 -26.94 42.50 83.74
C GLU A 65 -26.37 42.44 85.17
N VAL A 66 -25.39 41.56 85.41
CA VAL A 66 -24.70 41.35 86.70
C VAL A 66 -23.18 41.63 86.62
N PRO A 67 -22.47 41.77 87.76
CA PRO A 67 -21.01 41.89 87.74
C PRO A 67 -20.34 40.68 87.04
N PRO A 68 -19.27 40.91 86.23
CA PRO A 68 -18.57 39.84 85.49
C PRO A 68 -18.02 38.69 86.34
N ALA A 69 -17.87 38.89 87.66
CA ALA A 69 -17.44 37.87 88.61
C ALA A 69 -18.42 36.69 88.74
N GLU A 70 -19.70 36.93 88.44
CA GLU A 70 -20.80 36.00 88.68
C GLU A 70 -21.32 35.36 87.37
N ALA A 71 -20.88 35.87 86.21
CA ALA A 71 -21.37 35.44 84.91
C ALA A 71 -20.49 34.38 84.23
N ARG A 72 -21.12 33.36 83.65
CA ARG A 72 -20.48 32.40 82.73
C ARG A 72 -21.39 32.01 81.57
N LEU A 73 -20.77 31.61 80.47
CA LEU A 73 -21.43 31.16 79.26
C LEU A 73 -21.07 29.69 78.99
N GLU A 74 -22.06 28.85 78.74
CA GLU A 74 -21.86 27.44 78.41
C GLU A 74 -22.36 27.16 76.99
N LEU A 75 -21.49 26.69 76.09
CA LEU A 75 -21.91 26.15 74.80
C LEU A 75 -22.39 24.72 75.02
N VAL A 76 -23.61 24.41 74.60
CA VAL A 76 -24.29 23.14 74.85
C VAL A 76 -24.82 22.54 73.55
N MET A 77 -24.93 21.21 73.54
CA MET A 77 -25.41 20.42 72.42
C MET A 77 -26.30 19.30 72.97
N ARG A 78 -27.37 18.95 72.26
CA ARG A 78 -28.24 17.81 72.58
C ARG A 78 -28.78 17.19 71.30
N ASP A 79 -29.30 15.97 71.41
CA ASP A 79 -30.06 15.36 70.33
C ASP A 79 -31.39 16.10 70.15
N LYS A 80 -31.81 16.28 68.90
CA LYS A 80 -33.03 17.00 68.55
C LYS A 80 -34.23 16.36 69.26
N GLY A 81 -35.02 17.18 69.95
CA GLY A 81 -36.21 16.74 70.70
C GLY A 81 -35.94 16.26 72.13
N VAL A 82 -34.69 16.14 72.56
CA VAL A 82 -34.37 15.86 73.98
C VAL A 82 -34.53 17.13 74.81
N THR A 83 -35.20 17.04 75.97
CA THR A 83 -35.50 18.24 76.78
C THR A 83 -34.28 18.79 77.52
N ASN A 84 -33.38 17.93 77.98
CA ASN A 84 -32.21 18.33 78.77
C ASN A 84 -30.99 18.55 77.89
N TRP A 85 -30.20 19.58 78.21
CA TRP A 85 -28.90 19.79 77.60
C TRP A 85 -27.88 18.76 78.09
N ALA A 86 -27.01 18.29 77.21
CA ALA A 86 -25.86 17.48 77.60
C ALA A 86 -24.83 18.34 78.37
N PRO A 87 -23.77 17.73 78.95
CA PRO A 87 -22.67 18.49 79.55
C PRO A 87 -22.14 19.55 78.59
N SER A 88 -21.81 20.73 79.12
CA SER A 88 -21.32 21.84 78.31
C SER A 88 -20.08 21.43 77.52
N LEU A 89 -20.09 21.68 76.21
CA LEU A 89 -18.93 21.50 75.35
C LEU A 89 -17.79 22.44 75.77
N TYR A 90 -18.15 23.67 76.15
CA TYR A 90 -17.22 24.66 76.67
C TYR A 90 -17.89 25.52 77.73
N THR A 91 -17.12 25.90 78.75
CA THR A 91 -17.50 26.93 79.73
C THR A 91 -16.56 28.13 79.57
N LEU A 92 -17.14 29.29 79.32
CA LEU A 92 -16.44 30.57 79.18
C LEU A 92 -16.83 31.47 80.35
N ARG A 93 -15.87 32.24 80.89
CA ARG A 93 -16.10 33.10 82.05
C ARG A 93 -15.88 34.55 81.67
N TYR A 94 -16.64 35.45 82.28
CA TYR A 94 -16.48 36.90 82.09
C TYR A 94 -15.46 37.53 83.07
N SER A 95 -14.85 36.72 83.93
CA SER A 95 -13.82 37.15 84.88
C SER A 95 -12.72 36.09 85.05
N GLY A 96 -11.53 36.55 85.45
CA GLY A 96 -10.33 35.70 85.62
C GLY A 96 -9.42 35.67 84.39
N ALA A 97 -8.41 34.80 84.42
CA ALA A 97 -7.48 34.63 83.31
C ALA A 97 -8.20 34.01 82.09
N GLY A 98 -8.13 34.68 80.94
CA GLY A 98 -8.84 34.26 79.73
C GLY A 98 -10.32 34.67 79.67
N ALA A 99 -10.71 35.69 80.44
CA ALA A 99 -12.07 36.21 80.44
C ALA A 99 -12.52 36.75 79.07
N ILE A 100 -13.78 36.47 78.72
CA ILE A 100 -14.46 37.06 77.55
C ILE A 100 -15.16 38.38 77.95
N ASN A 101 -15.34 39.27 77.00
CA ASN A 101 -16.08 40.53 77.16
C ASN A 101 -17.39 40.49 76.39
N ALA A 102 -18.37 41.28 76.85
CA ALA A 102 -19.60 41.51 76.09
C ALA A 102 -19.28 42.05 74.69
N GLY A 103 -19.90 41.46 73.66
CA GLY A 103 -19.68 41.80 72.25
C GLY A 103 -18.49 41.08 71.61
N ASP A 104 -17.74 40.25 72.34
CA ASP A 104 -16.68 39.42 71.74
C ASP A 104 -17.30 38.39 70.78
N ILE A 105 -16.74 38.27 69.57
CA ILE A 105 -17.07 37.18 68.65
C ILE A 105 -16.31 35.94 69.14
N ILE A 106 -17.07 34.96 69.63
CA ILE A 106 -16.54 33.71 70.13
C ILE A 106 -16.58 32.67 69.02
N VAL A 107 -15.44 32.01 68.78
CA VAL A 107 -15.35 30.84 67.91
C VAL A 107 -14.89 29.65 68.75
N ARG A 108 -15.69 28.57 68.76
CA ARG A 108 -15.38 27.31 69.43
C ARG A 108 -15.70 26.14 68.53
N ASN A 109 -14.92 25.08 68.62
CA ASN A 109 -15.10 23.92 67.75
C ASN A 109 -15.94 22.86 68.44
N ILE A 110 -17.00 22.37 67.80
CA ILE A 110 -17.58 21.09 68.21
C ILE A 110 -16.59 20.00 67.77
N PRO A 111 -16.06 19.17 68.70
CA PRO A 111 -15.12 18.13 68.34
C PRO A 111 -15.76 17.13 67.36
N SER A 112 -14.99 16.65 66.37
CA SER A 112 -15.45 15.62 65.43
C SER A 112 -16.03 14.37 66.11
N SER A 113 -15.54 14.00 67.30
CA SER A 113 -16.07 12.88 68.10
C SER A 113 -17.49 13.08 68.64
N ARG A 114 -18.03 14.30 68.55
CA ARG A 114 -19.42 14.64 68.91
C ARG A 114 -20.32 14.79 67.67
N LEU A 115 -19.77 14.65 66.46
CA LEU A 115 -20.48 14.72 65.18
C LEU A 115 -20.76 13.31 64.64
N SER A 116 -21.45 12.48 65.42
CA SER A 116 -21.98 11.19 64.96
C SER A 116 -23.25 11.37 64.12
N GLN A 117 -23.65 10.36 63.34
CA GLN A 117 -24.93 10.33 62.61
C GLN A 117 -26.08 10.81 63.51
N GLY A 118 -26.88 11.79 63.07
CA GLY A 118 -28.04 12.25 63.81
C GLY A 118 -28.42 13.71 63.60
N LYS A 119 -29.51 14.11 64.25
CA LYS A 119 -30.00 15.50 64.27
C LYS A 119 -29.79 16.08 65.66
N TYR A 120 -29.16 17.25 65.74
CA TYR A 120 -28.75 17.90 66.98
C TYR A 120 -29.29 19.33 67.05
N GLU A 121 -29.32 19.84 68.28
CA GLU A 121 -29.64 21.22 68.62
C GLU A 121 -28.48 21.82 69.41
N ILE A 122 -28.00 22.98 68.98
CA ILE A 122 -26.87 23.70 69.57
C ILE A 122 -27.37 25.05 70.08
N ALA A 123 -26.98 25.40 71.29
CA ALA A 123 -27.28 26.70 71.89
C ALA A 123 -26.16 27.09 72.86
N TYR A 124 -26.19 28.33 73.33
CA TYR A 124 -25.40 28.74 74.49
C TYR A 124 -26.31 29.21 75.62
N ILE A 125 -25.88 28.93 76.85
CA ILE A 125 -26.61 29.29 78.07
C ILE A 125 -25.79 30.30 78.84
N LEU A 126 -26.38 31.46 79.11
CA LEU A 126 -25.82 32.48 79.98
C LEU A 126 -26.30 32.26 81.41
N TYR A 127 -25.37 32.15 82.35
CA TYR A 127 -25.64 32.06 83.78
C TYR A 127 -25.17 33.34 84.45
N GLU A 128 -26.10 34.17 84.93
CA GLU A 128 -25.82 35.43 85.63
C GLU A 128 -26.22 35.38 87.12
N ASP A 129 -27.21 34.54 87.47
CA ASP A 129 -27.61 34.22 88.85
C ASP A 129 -28.40 32.87 88.83
N LYS A 130 -29.35 32.63 89.74
CA LYS A 130 -30.13 31.39 89.87
C LYS A 130 -30.96 30.98 88.64
N LEU A 131 -31.16 31.87 87.66
CA LEU A 131 -31.94 31.59 86.46
C LEU A 131 -31.05 31.71 85.21
N PRO A 132 -30.80 30.61 84.49
CA PRO A 132 -30.08 30.65 83.22
C PRO A 132 -30.96 31.19 82.08
N THR A 133 -30.35 31.96 81.19
CA THR A 133 -30.98 32.47 79.95
C THR A 133 -30.41 31.71 78.75
N LEU A 134 -31.29 31.19 77.90
CA LEU A 134 -30.94 30.37 76.74
C LEU A 134 -30.91 31.22 75.46
N SER A 135 -29.96 30.94 74.56
CA SER A 135 -29.95 31.49 73.20
C SER A 135 -31.02 30.92 72.29
N GLY A 136 -31.18 31.49 71.09
CA GLY A 136 -31.79 30.79 69.97
C GLY A 136 -31.11 29.43 69.75
N ILE A 137 -31.88 28.46 69.26
CA ILE A 137 -31.40 27.10 68.99
C ILE A 137 -31.00 27.00 67.53
N ALA A 138 -29.77 26.58 67.26
CA ALA A 138 -29.27 26.28 65.93
C ALA A 138 -29.41 24.77 65.65
N PRO A 139 -30.15 24.35 64.61
CA PRO A 139 -30.20 22.96 64.19
C PRO A 139 -28.87 22.56 63.52
N LEU A 140 -28.47 21.31 63.72
CA LEU A 140 -27.34 20.68 63.03
C LEU A 140 -27.72 19.25 62.64
N GLU A 141 -27.61 18.91 61.37
CA GLU A 141 -27.82 17.55 60.89
C GLU A 141 -26.49 16.97 60.40
N VAL A 142 -26.14 15.80 60.91
CA VAL A 142 -24.95 15.04 60.53
C VAL A 142 -25.39 13.76 59.82
N ASP A 143 -25.06 13.67 58.54
CA ASP A 143 -25.31 12.50 57.72
C ASP A 143 -24.01 11.92 57.15
N LEU A 144 -23.76 10.66 57.49
CA LEU A 144 -22.60 9.84 57.18
C LEU A 144 -23.01 8.57 56.41
N THR A 145 -24.30 8.44 56.07
CA THR A 145 -24.86 7.23 55.46
C THR A 145 -25.02 7.46 53.97
N ALA A 146 -24.20 6.79 53.17
CA ALA A 146 -24.30 6.87 51.72
C ALA A 146 -25.55 6.15 51.18
N PRO A 147 -26.02 6.48 49.97
CA PRO A 147 -26.98 5.65 49.26
C PRO A 147 -26.46 4.21 49.12
N TYR A 148 -27.35 3.22 49.25
CA TYR A 148 -27.03 1.78 49.30
C TYR A 148 -26.15 1.33 50.47
N LYS A 149 -25.94 2.23 51.44
CA LYS A 149 -25.34 1.90 52.73
C LYS A 149 -26.41 1.97 53.82
N PHE A 150 -26.73 0.87 54.46
CA PHE A 150 -27.79 0.83 55.48
C PHE A 150 -27.53 -0.27 56.51
N ASN A 151 -28.09 -0.10 57.70
CA ASN A 151 -28.06 -1.11 58.76
C ASN A 151 -29.46 -1.73 58.85
N VAL A 152 -29.56 -3.06 58.73
CA VAL A 152 -30.86 -3.75 58.79
C VAL A 152 -31.24 -4.10 60.23
N ASP A 153 -30.28 -4.32 61.14
CA ASP A 153 -30.55 -4.76 62.53
C ASP A 153 -29.46 -4.35 63.55
N ASP A 154 -29.10 -3.05 63.65
CA ASP A 154 -28.13 -2.44 64.61
C ASP A 154 -26.69 -3.05 64.68
N ASP A 155 -26.42 -4.21 64.09
CA ASP A 155 -25.17 -4.98 64.22
C ASP A 155 -24.48 -5.35 62.88
N GLU A 156 -25.14 -5.18 61.72
CA GLU A 156 -24.56 -5.48 60.40
C GLU A 156 -24.74 -4.30 59.41
N GLU A 157 -23.61 -3.71 59.00
CA GLU A 157 -23.53 -2.65 58.00
C GLU A 157 -23.56 -3.27 56.60
N HIS A 158 -24.66 -3.08 55.87
CA HIS A 158 -24.75 -3.43 54.47
C HIS A 158 -24.27 -2.27 53.62
N ASP A 159 -23.25 -2.54 52.81
CA ASP A 159 -22.71 -1.62 51.80
C ASP A 159 -22.67 -2.38 50.48
N ILE A 160 -23.76 -2.27 49.72
CA ILE A 160 -23.99 -3.02 48.48
C ILE A 160 -23.78 -2.14 47.24
N HIS A 161 -23.52 -2.77 46.11
CA HIS A 161 -23.45 -2.05 44.83
C HIS A 161 -24.86 -1.62 44.41
N PRO A 162 -25.04 -0.37 43.96
CA PRO A 162 -26.25 0.00 43.23
C PRO A 162 -26.49 -0.92 42.04
N PHE A 163 -27.75 -1.12 41.67
CA PHE A 163 -28.10 -1.93 40.51
C PHE A 163 -27.58 -1.33 39.20
N ALA A 164 -27.48 -2.17 38.16
CA ALA A 164 -27.02 -1.70 36.86
C ALA A 164 -27.98 -0.66 36.26
N PRO A 165 -27.44 0.34 35.53
CA PRO A 165 -28.28 1.22 34.72
C PRO A 165 -29.02 0.41 33.65
N LEU A 166 -30.19 0.90 33.30
CA LEU A 166 -31.09 0.30 32.32
C LEU A 166 -30.98 1.10 31.02
N LEU A 167 -30.71 0.38 29.93
CA LEU A 167 -30.65 0.94 28.58
C LEU A 167 -32.06 1.23 28.04
N PRO A 168 -32.20 2.10 27.02
CA PRO A 168 -33.46 2.32 26.32
C PRO A 168 -34.12 0.99 25.88
N ALA A 169 -35.44 0.91 25.96
CA ALA A 169 -36.17 -0.33 25.64
C ALA A 169 -36.22 -0.64 24.13
N ASP A 170 -36.07 0.39 23.32
CA ASP A 170 -35.99 0.41 21.86
C ASP A 170 -34.57 0.13 21.34
N LEU A 171 -33.55 0.20 22.20
CA LEU A 171 -32.17 -0.11 21.83
C LEU A 171 -32.05 -1.60 21.46
N GLY A 172 -31.52 -1.86 20.26
CA GLY A 172 -31.22 -3.19 19.76
C GLY A 172 -30.01 -3.85 20.47
N PRO A 173 -29.38 -4.87 19.84
CA PRO A 173 -28.22 -5.56 20.44
C PRO A 173 -26.96 -4.68 20.54
N GLU A 174 -26.90 -3.55 19.83
CA GLU A 174 -25.78 -2.60 19.80
C GLU A 174 -26.26 -1.18 19.46
N ILE A 175 -25.43 -0.18 19.76
CA ILE A 175 -25.59 1.20 19.30
C ILE A 175 -24.86 1.33 17.96
N ASP A 176 -25.61 1.52 16.89
CA ASP A 176 -25.13 1.78 15.53
C ASP A 176 -25.41 3.24 15.11
N GLU A 177 -25.05 3.61 13.89
CA GLU A 177 -25.27 4.97 13.39
C GLU A 177 -26.75 5.31 13.20
N LEU A 178 -27.57 4.32 12.81
CA LEU A 178 -29.02 4.53 12.66
C LEU A 178 -29.64 4.92 14.00
N TYR A 179 -29.25 4.24 15.09
CA TYR A 179 -29.72 4.56 16.43
C TYR A 179 -29.34 6.00 16.84
N VAL A 180 -28.13 6.44 16.51
CA VAL A 180 -27.66 7.80 16.79
C VAL A 180 -28.42 8.84 15.96
N GLU A 181 -28.73 8.55 14.70
CA GLU A 181 -29.51 9.44 13.82
C GLU A 181 -30.98 9.58 14.27
N GLU A 182 -31.58 8.51 14.77
CA GLU A 182 -32.98 8.49 15.24
C GLU A 182 -33.19 9.15 16.61
N HIS A 183 -32.12 9.36 17.39
CA HIS A 183 -32.17 9.89 18.77
C HIS A 183 -31.25 11.10 18.95
N ASP A 184 -31.62 12.28 18.44
CA ASP A 184 -30.77 13.47 18.44
C ASP A 184 -30.46 14.02 19.86
N GLU A 185 -31.23 13.61 20.86
CA GLU A 185 -31.08 13.99 22.26
C GLU A 185 -29.89 13.31 22.99
N GLY A 186 -29.36 12.20 22.47
CA GLY A 186 -28.35 11.37 23.14
C GLY A 186 -28.89 10.00 23.60
N LEU A 187 -28.06 9.21 24.30
CA LEU A 187 -28.50 7.94 24.88
C LEU A 187 -29.28 8.19 26.19
N VAL A 188 -30.60 8.04 26.14
CA VAL A 188 -31.50 8.24 27.30
C VAL A 188 -31.58 6.96 28.14
N CYS A 189 -30.83 6.92 29.24
CA CYS A 189 -30.79 5.78 30.15
C CYS A 189 -31.62 6.03 31.41
N THR A 190 -32.03 4.94 32.06
CA THR A 190 -32.67 4.99 33.38
C THR A 190 -31.83 4.25 34.42
N TYR A 191 -32.13 4.44 35.69
CA TYR A 191 -31.58 3.65 36.78
C TYR A 191 -32.69 3.16 37.72
N PRO A 192 -32.53 1.98 38.35
CA PRO A 192 -33.56 1.46 39.23
C PRO A 192 -33.87 2.39 40.40
N ASN A 193 -35.17 2.49 40.74
CA ASN A 193 -35.59 3.24 41.92
C ASN A 193 -34.90 2.68 43.17
N TYR A 194 -34.44 3.59 44.02
CA TYR A 194 -33.66 3.28 45.21
C TYR A 194 -34.20 3.95 46.48
N GLU A 195 -35.50 4.25 46.54
CA GLU A 195 -36.20 4.74 47.74
C GLU A 195 -35.90 3.88 48.99
N ASP A 196 -35.96 2.56 48.85
CA ASP A 196 -35.63 1.62 49.93
C ASP A 196 -34.14 1.57 50.28
N TYR A 197 -33.28 2.24 49.49
CA TYR A 197 -31.83 2.25 49.62
C TYR A 197 -31.26 3.67 49.83
N GLY A 198 -32.08 4.61 50.32
CA GLY A 198 -31.63 5.92 50.76
C GLY A 198 -31.75 7.06 49.73
N ARG A 199 -32.71 6.97 48.80
CA ARG A 199 -33.05 8.09 47.90
C ARG A 199 -33.58 9.28 48.69
N ALA A 200 -33.02 10.46 48.42
CA ALA A 200 -33.49 11.72 48.98
C ALA A 200 -33.39 12.88 47.98
N ASP A 201 -34.16 13.94 48.23
CA ASP A 201 -34.09 15.17 47.44
C ASP A 201 -32.69 15.79 47.52
N GLY A 202 -32.12 16.10 46.36
CA GLY A 202 -30.80 16.71 46.24
C GLY A 202 -29.64 15.70 46.09
N ASP A 203 -29.96 14.41 45.98
CA ASP A 203 -29.02 13.41 45.48
C ASP A 203 -28.57 13.74 44.05
N THR A 204 -27.37 13.30 43.70
CA THR A 204 -26.77 13.44 42.36
C THR A 204 -26.21 12.11 41.89
N ILE A 205 -26.22 11.89 40.58
CA ILE A 205 -25.66 10.71 39.93
C ILE A 205 -24.47 11.14 39.05
N THR A 206 -23.30 10.53 39.28
CA THR A 206 -22.13 10.69 38.41
C THR A 206 -22.03 9.48 37.49
N VAL A 207 -22.04 9.72 36.17
CA VAL A 207 -22.15 8.70 35.12
C VAL A 207 -20.80 8.46 34.45
N TYR A 208 -20.52 7.20 34.12
CA TYR A 208 -19.31 6.75 33.42
C TYR A 208 -19.68 5.85 32.24
N PHE A 209 -19.04 6.04 31.09
CA PHE A 209 -19.12 5.15 29.93
C PHE A 209 -17.70 4.93 29.40
N SER A 210 -17.19 3.69 29.44
CA SER A 210 -15.77 3.42 29.14
C SER A 210 -15.52 1.96 28.74
N LYS A 211 -14.37 1.68 28.09
CA LYS A 211 -13.86 0.30 27.90
C LYS A 211 -13.57 -0.40 29.23
N TYR A 212 -13.44 0.36 30.32
CA TYR A 212 -13.20 -0.15 31.68
C TYR A 212 -14.47 -0.11 32.53
N SER A 213 -14.66 -1.14 33.35
CA SER A 213 -15.83 -1.29 34.23
C SER A 213 -15.61 -0.71 35.63
N SER A 214 -14.70 0.27 35.80
CA SER A 214 -14.38 0.88 37.10
C SER A 214 -14.02 2.36 36.97
N SER A 215 -14.47 3.17 37.92
CA SER A 215 -14.19 4.62 38.00
C SER A 215 -12.72 4.95 38.27
N LEU A 216 -11.90 3.98 38.66
CA LEU A 216 -10.45 4.16 38.80
C LEU A 216 -9.74 4.32 37.44
N LEU A 217 -10.33 3.80 36.36
CA LEU A 217 -9.79 3.81 35.01
C LEU A 217 -10.66 4.60 34.03
N ALA A 218 -11.93 4.82 34.36
CA ALA A 218 -12.86 5.61 33.57
C ALA A 218 -12.86 7.08 33.97
N THR A 219 -13.12 7.96 33.01
CA THR A 219 -13.36 9.39 33.26
C THR A 219 -14.86 9.62 33.42
N GLU A 220 -15.25 10.51 34.35
CA GLU A 220 -16.65 10.89 34.51
C GLU A 220 -17.17 11.64 33.27
N ILE A 221 -18.35 11.27 32.81
CA ILE A 221 -18.99 11.91 31.65
C ILE A 221 -19.79 13.11 32.08
N ASP A 222 -20.63 12.90 33.09
CA ASP A 222 -21.48 13.95 33.64
C ASP A 222 -21.84 13.67 35.10
N THR A 223 -22.31 14.70 35.79
CA THR A 223 -22.97 14.59 37.09
C THR A 223 -24.27 15.38 37.07
N VAL A 224 -25.39 14.66 37.12
CA VAL A 224 -26.74 15.23 37.02
C VAL A 224 -27.51 15.06 38.35
N PRO A 225 -28.50 15.91 38.65
CA PRO A 225 -29.39 15.70 39.79
C PRO A 225 -30.22 14.43 39.62
N VAL A 226 -30.57 13.79 40.74
CA VAL A 226 -31.56 12.70 40.76
C VAL A 226 -32.95 13.33 40.73
N GLU A 227 -33.70 13.07 39.67
CA GLU A 227 -35.08 13.52 39.49
C GLU A 227 -36.08 12.36 39.64
N ASP A 228 -37.38 12.67 39.68
CA ASP A 228 -38.45 11.66 39.76
C ASP A 228 -38.60 10.78 38.53
N SER A 229 -38.07 11.22 37.37
CA SER A 229 -38.01 10.41 36.15
C SER A 229 -37.02 9.24 36.27
N LEU A 230 -36.02 9.34 37.16
CA LEU A 230 -34.90 8.39 37.26
C LEU A 230 -34.15 8.21 35.93
N GLU A 231 -34.11 9.28 35.13
CA GLU A 231 -33.48 9.33 33.82
C GLU A 231 -32.16 10.12 33.87
N PHE A 232 -31.24 9.77 33.00
CA PHE A 232 -30.08 10.60 32.64
C PHE A 232 -29.76 10.40 31.16
N VAL A 233 -29.22 11.45 30.54
CA VAL A 233 -28.88 11.43 29.12
C VAL A 233 -27.38 11.45 28.97
N ILE A 234 -26.83 10.58 28.11
CA ILE A 234 -25.43 10.62 27.70
C ILE A 234 -25.37 11.29 26.32
N PRO A 235 -24.83 12.51 26.21
CA PRO A 235 -24.70 13.17 24.91
C PRO A 235 -23.77 12.39 23.98
N TRP A 236 -24.12 12.30 22.68
CA TRP A 236 -23.35 11.52 21.71
C TRP A 236 -21.91 12.01 21.53
N ASP A 237 -21.66 13.31 21.66
CA ASP A 237 -20.31 13.90 21.62
C ASP A 237 -19.43 13.48 22.81
N ARG A 238 -20.02 12.96 23.89
CA ARG A 238 -19.30 12.35 25.01
C ARG A 238 -18.99 10.87 24.77
N ILE A 239 -19.56 10.27 23.73
CA ILE A 239 -19.32 8.91 23.24
C ILE A 239 -18.42 8.99 21.97
N GLU A 240 -17.36 9.81 22.02
CA GLU A 240 -16.51 10.13 20.86
C GLU A 240 -15.55 8.99 20.43
N VAL A 241 -15.62 8.63 19.14
CA VAL A 241 -14.79 7.70 18.33
C VAL A 241 -14.24 6.51 19.10
N LEU A 242 -15.15 5.60 19.40
CA LEU A 242 -14.87 4.37 20.10
C LEU A 242 -14.97 3.24 19.09
N GLU A 243 -13.81 2.71 18.70
CA GLU A 243 -13.66 1.49 17.90
C GLU A 243 -14.75 0.47 18.24
N ALA A 244 -15.32 -0.19 17.22
CA ALA A 244 -16.34 -1.21 17.42
C ALA A 244 -15.94 -2.15 18.56
N GLY A 245 -16.82 -2.37 19.54
CA GLY A 245 -16.43 -3.08 20.75
C GLY A 245 -17.41 -3.01 21.91
N THR A 246 -17.02 -3.64 23.02
CA THR A 246 -17.80 -3.66 24.26
C THR A 246 -17.33 -2.58 25.23
N TYR A 247 -18.27 -1.80 25.72
CA TYR A 247 -18.12 -0.73 26.68
C TYR A 247 -18.98 -1.00 27.91
N TYR A 248 -18.72 -0.29 28.99
CA TYR A 248 -19.43 -0.43 30.26
C TYR A 248 -20.02 0.91 30.69
N LEU A 249 -21.33 0.93 30.91
CA LEU A 249 -22.08 2.02 31.51
C LEU A 249 -22.31 1.72 33.00
N PHE A 250 -21.92 2.64 33.86
CA PHE A 250 -22.12 2.54 35.32
C PHE A 250 -22.15 3.92 35.97
N TYR A 251 -22.57 3.98 37.23
CA TYR A 251 -22.74 5.25 37.95
C TYR A 251 -22.36 5.17 39.43
N ILE A 252 -22.19 6.35 40.05
CA ILE A 252 -22.01 6.53 41.49
C ILE A 252 -23.04 7.55 41.98
N LEU A 253 -23.81 7.20 43.00
CA LEU A 253 -24.73 8.12 43.67
C LEU A 253 -24.02 8.92 44.75
N LYS A 254 -24.40 10.19 44.88
CA LYS A 254 -23.93 11.11 45.91
C LYS A 254 -25.14 11.73 46.58
N ASP A 255 -25.27 11.53 47.88
CA ASP A 255 -26.33 12.19 48.64
C ASP A 255 -26.07 13.70 48.79
N LEU A 256 -27.03 14.38 49.43
CA LEU A 256 -26.95 15.80 49.74
C LEU A 256 -25.76 16.17 50.67
N ALA A 257 -25.32 15.23 51.52
CA ALA A 257 -24.15 15.35 52.38
C ALA A 257 -22.82 15.07 51.65
N ARG A 258 -22.90 14.65 50.38
CA ARG A 258 -21.81 14.20 49.50
C ARG A 258 -21.18 12.87 49.93
N ASN A 259 -21.89 12.02 50.67
CA ASN A 259 -21.51 10.61 50.81
C ASN A 259 -21.68 9.91 49.47
N LYS A 260 -20.70 9.10 49.08
CA LYS A 260 -20.71 8.35 47.82
C LYS A 260 -21.15 6.91 48.06
N SER A 261 -22.05 6.40 47.21
CA SER A 261 -22.30 4.98 47.11
C SER A 261 -21.06 4.24 46.56
N ARG A 262 -21.12 2.91 46.54
CA ARG A 262 -20.27 2.11 45.64
C ARG A 262 -20.60 2.39 44.17
N GLU A 263 -19.71 1.96 43.28
CA GLU A 263 -19.99 1.87 41.85
C GLU A 263 -21.18 0.94 41.61
N SER A 264 -22.11 1.34 40.75
CA SER A 264 -23.19 0.45 40.31
C SER A 264 -22.63 -0.81 39.65
N VAL A 265 -23.43 -1.87 39.58
CA VAL A 265 -23.11 -3.01 38.71
C VAL A 265 -22.94 -2.50 37.27
N PRO A 266 -21.81 -2.78 36.58
CA PRO A 266 -21.61 -2.31 35.21
C PRO A 266 -22.56 -2.96 34.21
N CYS A 267 -23.16 -2.16 33.33
CA CYS A 267 -24.00 -2.62 32.23
C CYS A 267 -23.16 -2.64 30.94
N PRO A 268 -22.97 -3.80 30.29
CA PRO A 268 -22.24 -3.88 29.02
C PRO A 268 -23.06 -3.29 27.87
N VAL A 269 -22.43 -2.47 27.03
CA VAL A 269 -23.00 -1.82 25.86
C VAL A 269 -22.11 -2.12 24.66
N ARG A 270 -22.69 -2.57 23.54
CA ARG A 270 -21.96 -2.77 22.29
C ARG A 270 -22.06 -1.54 21.41
N LEU A 271 -20.95 -1.11 20.85
CA LEU A 271 -20.88 0.01 19.90
C LEU A 271 -20.42 -0.49 18.54
N ASN A 272 -21.09 -0.01 17.50
CA ASN A 272 -20.76 -0.22 16.10
C ASN A 272 -21.02 1.07 15.30
N LEU A 273 -20.34 2.16 15.71
CA LEU A 273 -20.47 3.51 15.14
C LEU A 273 -19.57 3.73 13.91
N VAL A 274 -19.54 2.76 13.00
CA VAL A 274 -18.71 2.85 11.80
C VAL A 274 -19.61 2.96 10.58
N GLY A 275 -19.47 4.07 9.85
CA GLY A 275 -20.15 4.32 8.58
C GLY A 275 -20.28 3.08 7.72
N VAL A 276 -21.51 2.70 7.39
CA VAL A 276 -21.77 1.55 6.52
C VAL A 276 -20.94 1.73 5.24
N PRO A 277 -20.10 0.75 4.84
CA PRO A 277 -19.44 0.81 3.54
C PRO A 277 -20.48 1.06 2.45
N ASP A 278 -20.18 1.98 1.53
CA ASP A 278 -21.01 2.23 0.34
C ASP A 278 -20.20 1.91 -0.93
N PRO A 279 -19.95 0.61 -1.22
CA PRO A 279 -19.03 0.20 -2.27
C PRO A 279 -19.51 0.67 -3.64
N LEU A 280 -18.58 1.06 -4.51
CA LEU A 280 -18.88 1.54 -5.86
C LEU A 280 -18.67 0.42 -6.88
N GLN A 281 -19.27 0.52 -8.07
CA GLN A 281 -19.01 -0.47 -9.13
C GLN A 281 -17.52 -0.55 -9.45
N ALA A 282 -17.01 -1.78 -9.60
CA ALA A 282 -15.63 -2.04 -10.00
C ALA A 282 -15.36 -1.57 -11.44
N ARG A 283 -14.09 -1.63 -11.86
CA ARG A 283 -13.67 -1.40 -13.26
C ARG A 283 -12.66 -2.45 -13.66
N VAL A 284 -12.65 -2.84 -14.93
CA VAL A 284 -11.58 -3.66 -15.52
C VAL A 284 -10.91 -2.82 -16.60
N PRO A 285 -9.74 -2.22 -16.35
CA PRO A 285 -9.13 -1.28 -17.30
C PRO A 285 -8.81 -1.88 -18.66
N LEU A 286 -8.35 -3.14 -18.70
CA LEU A 286 -8.01 -3.81 -19.96
C LEU A 286 -9.25 -4.05 -20.82
N ALA A 287 -10.40 -4.34 -20.21
CA ALA A 287 -11.68 -4.43 -20.94
C ALA A 287 -12.12 -3.10 -21.59
N LEU A 288 -11.41 -1.99 -21.35
CA LEU A 288 -11.66 -0.69 -21.98
C LEU A 288 -10.57 -0.33 -23.01
N LEU A 289 -9.61 -1.22 -23.27
CA LEU A 289 -8.47 -1.02 -24.15
C LEU A 289 -8.30 -2.21 -25.12
N PRO A 290 -8.62 -2.05 -26.42
CA PRO A 290 -9.27 -0.90 -27.05
C PRO A 290 -10.68 -0.68 -26.46
N ALA A 291 -11.34 0.45 -26.72
CA ALA A 291 -12.63 0.79 -26.07
C ALA A 291 -13.82 -0.05 -26.59
N ASP A 292 -13.69 -1.37 -26.57
CA ASP A 292 -14.64 -2.38 -27.04
C ASP A 292 -15.47 -2.98 -25.90
N GLY A 293 -14.99 -2.95 -24.65
CA GLY A 293 -15.72 -3.54 -23.52
C GLY A 293 -15.37 -5.02 -23.29
N LEU A 294 -14.30 -5.52 -23.91
CA LEU A 294 -13.99 -6.92 -24.09
C LEU A 294 -12.65 -7.28 -23.43
N ILE A 295 -12.56 -8.41 -22.75
CA ILE A 295 -11.26 -9.06 -22.50
C ILE A 295 -11.02 -10.07 -23.60
N ASP A 296 -10.07 -9.75 -24.46
CA ASP A 296 -9.63 -10.63 -25.53
C ASP A 296 -8.42 -11.50 -25.10
N LEU A 297 -7.90 -12.30 -26.02
CA LEU A 297 -6.76 -13.17 -25.74
C LEU A 297 -5.46 -12.38 -25.49
N ALA A 298 -5.29 -11.21 -26.12
CA ALA A 298 -4.13 -10.36 -25.91
C ALA A 298 -4.17 -9.72 -24.51
N ASP A 299 -5.34 -9.26 -24.06
CA ASP A 299 -5.55 -8.74 -22.70
C ASP A 299 -5.28 -9.79 -21.63
N ALA A 300 -5.77 -11.02 -21.85
CA ALA A 300 -5.54 -12.14 -20.92
C ALA A 300 -4.05 -12.51 -20.80
N HIS A 301 -3.26 -12.21 -21.83
CA HIS A 301 -1.81 -12.44 -21.91
C HIS A 301 -0.97 -11.19 -21.63
N GLU A 302 -1.58 -10.07 -21.24
CA GLU A 302 -0.85 -8.86 -20.89
C GLU A 302 0.19 -9.17 -19.79
N PRO A 303 1.47 -8.82 -19.97
CA PRO A 303 2.53 -9.16 -19.02
C PRO A 303 2.31 -8.65 -17.59
N ASP A 304 1.58 -7.54 -17.42
CA ASP A 304 1.20 -6.96 -16.12
C ASP A 304 -0.06 -7.62 -15.52
N GLY A 305 -0.72 -8.50 -16.28
CA GLY A 305 -1.91 -9.25 -15.89
C GLY A 305 -3.20 -8.42 -15.90
N VAL A 306 -4.33 -9.13 -15.81
CA VAL A 306 -5.65 -8.51 -15.69
C VAL A 306 -5.87 -8.06 -14.25
N THR A 307 -6.36 -6.83 -14.07
CA THR A 307 -6.67 -6.27 -12.75
C THR A 307 -8.10 -5.76 -12.68
N VAL A 308 -8.72 -5.94 -11.53
CA VAL A 308 -9.98 -5.30 -11.16
C VAL A 308 -9.66 -4.09 -10.30
N GLU A 309 -10.07 -2.91 -10.76
CA GLU A 309 -9.93 -1.64 -10.05
C GLU A 309 -11.14 -1.36 -9.16
N ILE A 310 -10.90 -1.23 -7.85
CA ILE A 310 -11.92 -0.84 -6.87
C ILE A 310 -11.79 0.66 -6.59
N PRO A 311 -12.80 1.50 -6.93
CA PRO A 311 -12.76 2.92 -6.64
C PRO A 311 -12.82 3.19 -5.13
N GLN A 312 -12.36 4.37 -4.71
CA GLN A 312 -12.57 4.81 -3.33
C GLN A 312 -14.07 4.97 -3.05
N TYR A 313 -14.56 4.26 -2.04
CA TYR A 313 -15.95 4.28 -1.62
C TYR A 313 -16.16 5.04 -0.30
N ALA A 314 -17.40 5.42 0.01
CA ALA A 314 -17.69 6.17 1.23
C ALA A 314 -17.54 5.28 2.47
N ASN A 315 -17.12 5.90 3.58
CA ASN A 315 -16.90 5.23 4.87
C ASN A 315 -15.88 4.08 4.84
N VAL A 316 -14.95 4.08 3.90
CA VAL A 316 -13.84 3.12 3.84
C VAL A 316 -13.04 3.10 5.14
N ARG A 317 -12.67 1.89 5.59
CA ARG A 317 -11.76 1.67 6.72
C ARG A 317 -10.62 0.77 6.28
N GLU A 318 -9.53 1.37 5.83
CA GLU A 318 -8.38 0.66 5.24
C GLU A 318 -7.84 -0.47 6.14
N GLU A 319 -7.84 -0.27 7.46
CA GLU A 319 -7.35 -1.24 8.45
C GLU A 319 -8.30 -2.41 8.77
N LEU A 320 -9.58 -2.31 8.39
CA LEU A 320 -10.63 -3.27 8.74
C LEU A 320 -11.29 -3.94 7.54
N ASP A 321 -11.40 -3.21 6.43
CA ASP A 321 -12.13 -3.66 5.25
C ASP A 321 -11.32 -4.71 4.49
N VAL A 322 -12.01 -5.78 4.10
CA VAL A 322 -11.49 -6.82 3.22
C VAL A 322 -12.39 -6.90 1.99
N ILE A 323 -11.82 -6.81 0.80
CA ILE A 323 -12.53 -7.02 -0.45
C ILE A 323 -12.56 -8.53 -0.73
N ASP A 324 -13.74 -9.11 -0.92
CA ASP A 324 -13.91 -10.45 -1.48
C ASP A 324 -14.35 -10.31 -2.93
N LEU A 325 -13.51 -10.75 -3.86
CA LEU A 325 -13.65 -10.52 -5.31
C LEU A 325 -13.93 -11.83 -6.03
N THR A 326 -14.88 -11.79 -6.96
CA THR A 326 -15.22 -12.91 -7.86
C THR A 326 -15.19 -12.49 -9.32
N TRP A 327 -14.84 -13.42 -10.19
CA TRP A 327 -14.81 -13.27 -11.64
C TRP A 327 -15.69 -14.36 -12.26
N GLY A 328 -16.80 -13.98 -12.90
CA GLY A 328 -17.80 -14.92 -13.42
C GLY A 328 -18.32 -15.92 -12.37
N GLY A 329 -18.37 -15.50 -11.10
CA GLY A 329 -18.76 -16.33 -9.96
C GLY A 329 -17.65 -17.20 -9.36
N GLU A 330 -16.47 -17.28 -9.98
CA GLU A 330 -15.29 -17.94 -9.39
C GLU A 330 -14.55 -17.01 -8.43
N SER A 331 -14.07 -17.54 -7.31
CA SER A 331 -13.38 -16.75 -6.27
C SER A 331 -11.98 -16.34 -6.74
N VAL A 332 -11.74 -15.04 -6.93
CA VAL A 332 -10.40 -14.49 -7.17
C VAL A 332 -9.60 -14.44 -5.87
N GLY A 333 -10.26 -14.06 -4.77
CA GLY A 333 -9.67 -14.08 -3.45
C GLY A 333 -10.09 -12.92 -2.57
N ARG A 334 -9.49 -12.90 -1.38
CA ARG A 334 -9.76 -11.91 -0.34
C ARG A 334 -8.58 -10.98 -0.13
N PHE A 335 -8.81 -9.68 -0.22
CA PHE A 335 -7.79 -8.64 -0.26
C PHE A 335 -8.01 -7.63 0.87
N ASN A 336 -7.06 -7.50 1.81
CA ASN A 336 -7.17 -6.45 2.83
C ASN A 336 -6.95 -5.09 2.16
N VAL A 337 -7.87 -4.13 2.36
CA VAL A 337 -7.80 -2.83 1.68
C VAL A 337 -6.45 -2.13 1.92
N ARG A 338 -5.94 -2.13 3.16
CA ARG A 338 -4.62 -1.51 3.49
C ARG A 338 -3.43 -2.03 2.67
N ASP A 339 -3.49 -3.25 2.15
CA ASP A 339 -2.37 -3.86 1.43
C ASP A 339 -2.30 -3.37 -0.03
N TYR A 340 -3.37 -2.73 -0.54
CA TYR A 340 -3.55 -2.33 -1.93
C TYR A 340 -3.78 -0.82 -2.12
N THR A 341 -3.65 -0.01 -1.07
CA THR A 341 -3.74 1.46 -1.16
C THR A 341 -2.49 2.06 -1.82
N PRO A 342 -2.59 3.23 -2.48
CA PRO A 342 -3.75 4.13 -2.57
C PRO A 342 -4.83 3.68 -3.57
N PHE A 343 -6.03 4.26 -3.46
CA PHE A 343 -7.12 4.04 -4.41
C PHE A 343 -6.84 4.65 -5.81
N PRO A 344 -7.38 4.08 -6.90
CA PRO A 344 -8.16 2.84 -6.94
C PRO A 344 -7.30 1.63 -6.57
N LEU A 345 -7.87 0.69 -5.80
CA LEU A 345 -7.16 -0.56 -5.47
C LEU A 345 -7.02 -1.36 -6.76
N ARG A 346 -5.84 -1.92 -7.03
CA ARG A 346 -5.60 -2.76 -8.20
C ARG A 346 -5.46 -4.20 -7.76
N LEU A 347 -6.55 -4.95 -7.87
CA LEU A 347 -6.62 -6.33 -7.43
C LEU A 347 -6.30 -7.25 -8.61
N PRO A 348 -5.23 -8.06 -8.55
CA PRO A 348 -4.86 -8.96 -9.65
C PRO A 348 -5.86 -10.11 -9.76
N VAL A 349 -6.15 -10.50 -11.00
CA VAL A 349 -6.92 -11.70 -11.34
C VAL A 349 -5.96 -12.67 -12.02
N ASP A 350 -5.90 -13.91 -11.51
CA ASP A 350 -5.07 -14.94 -12.12
C ASP A 350 -5.63 -15.31 -13.50
N THR A 351 -4.78 -15.36 -14.52
CA THR A 351 -5.15 -15.72 -15.89
C THR A 351 -5.83 -17.09 -15.93
N ASP A 352 -5.43 -18.03 -15.08
CA ASP A 352 -6.06 -19.35 -14.99
C ASP A 352 -7.56 -19.24 -14.65
N ILE A 353 -7.96 -18.31 -13.78
CA ILE A 353 -9.37 -18.09 -13.41
C ILE A 353 -10.17 -17.58 -14.62
N ILE A 354 -9.60 -16.67 -15.41
CA ILE A 354 -10.26 -16.09 -16.58
C ILE A 354 -10.53 -17.19 -17.62
N PHE A 355 -9.53 -18.04 -17.89
CA PHE A 355 -9.66 -19.17 -18.81
C PHE A 355 -10.63 -20.24 -18.30
N ASP A 356 -10.60 -20.58 -17.01
CA ASP A 356 -11.49 -21.58 -16.42
C ASP A 356 -12.96 -21.13 -16.45
N VAL A 357 -13.22 -19.85 -16.17
CA VAL A 357 -14.56 -19.25 -16.23
C VAL A 357 -15.07 -19.16 -17.66
N TYR A 358 -14.24 -18.75 -18.61
CA TYR A 358 -14.60 -18.69 -20.03
C TYR A 358 -14.90 -20.08 -20.61
N GLY A 359 -14.08 -21.08 -20.25
CA GLY A 359 -14.24 -22.46 -20.70
C GLY A 359 -14.04 -22.62 -22.21
N THR A 360 -15.00 -23.27 -22.88
CA THR A 360 -14.96 -23.53 -24.34
C THR A 360 -15.88 -22.58 -25.13
N GLY A 361 -16.05 -21.33 -24.68
CA GLY A 361 -16.93 -20.35 -25.32
C GLY A 361 -16.61 -20.19 -26.82
N PRO A 362 -17.61 -20.12 -27.72
CA PRO A 362 -17.38 -19.99 -29.16
C PRO A 362 -17.27 -18.52 -29.63
N GLY A 363 -17.05 -17.57 -28.72
CA GLY A 363 -17.09 -16.13 -28.96
C GLY A 363 -17.27 -15.36 -27.65
N GLU A 364 -17.83 -14.14 -27.73
CA GLU A 364 -18.10 -13.27 -26.58
C GLU A 364 -19.05 -13.92 -25.54
N VAL A 365 -18.65 -13.86 -24.27
CA VAL A 365 -19.40 -14.34 -23.11
C VAL A 365 -19.52 -13.23 -22.07
N ASP A 366 -20.76 -12.87 -21.73
CA ASP A 366 -21.04 -11.98 -20.59
C ASP A 366 -20.46 -12.56 -19.31
N THR A 367 -19.58 -11.80 -18.65
CA THR A 367 -18.89 -12.18 -17.43
C THR A 367 -19.10 -11.13 -16.36
N ASP A 368 -19.72 -11.54 -15.26
CA ASP A 368 -19.99 -10.67 -14.11
C ASP A 368 -18.77 -10.59 -13.19
N ILE A 369 -18.36 -9.36 -12.88
CA ILE A 369 -17.32 -9.00 -11.92
C ILE A 369 -18.01 -8.44 -10.68
N ASP A 370 -18.06 -9.27 -9.65
CA ASP A 370 -18.72 -8.97 -8.39
C ASP A 370 -17.69 -8.87 -7.27
N TYR A 371 -17.92 -7.93 -6.36
CA TYR A 371 -17.19 -7.90 -5.10
C TYR A 371 -18.09 -7.45 -3.95
N LEU A 372 -17.69 -7.82 -2.74
CA LEU A 372 -18.26 -7.30 -1.51
C LEU A 372 -17.16 -6.79 -0.59
N VAL A 373 -17.51 -5.82 0.24
CA VAL A 373 -16.69 -5.41 1.37
C VAL A 373 -17.10 -6.24 2.57
N ASP A 374 -16.20 -7.05 3.12
CA ASP A 374 -16.35 -7.66 4.43
C ASP A 374 -15.72 -6.72 5.48
N ARG A 375 -16.54 -6.27 6.43
CA ARG A 375 -16.09 -5.58 7.63
C ARG A 375 -16.52 -6.37 8.86
N ASN A 376 -15.55 -7.01 9.50
CA ASN A 376 -15.74 -7.80 10.74
C ASN A 376 -16.82 -8.90 10.63
N GLY A 377 -16.99 -9.51 9.45
CA GLY A 377 -17.95 -10.56 9.17
C GLY A 377 -19.31 -10.07 8.66
N ASN A 378 -19.47 -8.75 8.46
CA ASN A 378 -20.64 -8.18 7.78
C ASN A 378 -20.29 -7.89 6.33
N GLU A 379 -21.12 -8.38 5.40
CA GLU A 379 -20.91 -8.28 3.96
C GLU A 379 -21.73 -7.14 3.36
N TYR A 380 -21.07 -6.28 2.58
CA TYR A 380 -21.67 -5.15 1.88
C TYR A 380 -21.40 -5.31 0.38
N PRO A 381 -22.37 -5.81 -0.42
CA PRO A 381 -22.16 -6.06 -1.85
C PRO A 381 -22.03 -4.75 -2.62
N ALA A 382 -21.12 -4.73 -3.59
CA ALA A 382 -21.02 -3.64 -4.56
C ALA A 382 -21.99 -3.85 -5.74
N PRO A 383 -22.26 -2.81 -6.54
CA PRO A 383 -22.92 -3.00 -7.83
C PRO A 383 -22.07 -3.88 -8.77
N THR A 384 -22.69 -4.91 -9.36
CA THR A 384 -22.09 -5.79 -10.38
C THR A 384 -21.60 -5.01 -11.59
N LEU A 385 -20.42 -5.33 -12.09
CA LEU A 385 -19.94 -4.92 -13.41
C LEU A 385 -20.03 -6.12 -14.35
N THR A 386 -20.69 -5.98 -15.50
CA THR A 386 -20.68 -7.00 -16.56
C THR A 386 -19.78 -6.51 -17.69
N ILE A 387 -18.86 -7.37 -18.15
CA ILE A 387 -18.01 -7.17 -19.33
C ILE A 387 -18.16 -8.39 -20.26
N GLU A 388 -17.75 -8.25 -21.52
CA GLU A 388 -17.64 -9.39 -22.42
C GLU A 388 -16.22 -9.99 -22.31
N VAL A 389 -16.12 -11.31 -22.42
CA VAL A 389 -14.84 -12.03 -22.52
C VAL A 389 -14.90 -12.89 -23.77
N ASP A 390 -13.90 -12.80 -24.65
CA ASP A 390 -13.76 -13.67 -25.81
C ASP A 390 -12.31 -14.16 -25.91
N LEU A 391 -12.07 -15.37 -25.42
CA LEU A 391 -10.78 -16.06 -25.57
C LEU A 391 -10.81 -17.09 -26.71
N SER A 392 -11.81 -17.06 -27.59
CA SER A 392 -11.86 -17.99 -28.73
C SER A 392 -10.80 -17.62 -29.75
N GLY A 393 -10.03 -18.61 -30.21
CA GLY A 393 -8.95 -18.40 -31.17
C GLY A 393 -8.93 -19.47 -32.27
N PRO A 394 -8.26 -19.19 -33.40
CA PRO A 394 -8.13 -20.14 -34.50
C PRO A 394 -7.27 -21.35 -34.11
N GLY A 395 -7.73 -22.57 -34.42
CA GLY A 395 -6.99 -23.81 -34.14
C GLY A 395 -7.36 -24.45 -32.80
N PRO A 396 -6.43 -25.16 -32.12
CA PRO A 396 -6.65 -25.68 -30.76
C PRO A 396 -6.98 -24.59 -29.78
N ASP A 397 -7.80 -24.89 -28.76
CA ASP A 397 -8.19 -23.85 -27.80
C ASP A 397 -6.95 -23.17 -27.20
N PRO A 398 -6.97 -21.84 -27.06
CA PRO A 398 -5.93 -21.10 -26.37
C PRO A 398 -5.73 -21.61 -24.94
N THR A 399 -4.56 -21.31 -24.38
CA THR A 399 -4.19 -21.67 -23.00
C THR A 399 -3.75 -20.42 -22.25
N PRO A 400 -3.73 -20.43 -20.90
CA PRO A 400 -3.17 -19.32 -20.12
C PRO A 400 -1.71 -18.95 -20.50
N ASP A 401 -0.95 -19.89 -21.07
CA ASP A 401 0.35 -19.64 -21.68
C ASP A 401 0.18 -18.99 -23.08
N PRO A 402 0.77 -17.80 -23.34
CA PRO A 402 0.72 -17.15 -24.66
C PRO A 402 1.29 -18.00 -25.80
N GLU A 403 2.16 -18.96 -25.48
CA GLU A 403 2.67 -19.93 -26.44
C GLU A 403 1.87 -21.23 -26.36
N ASN A 404 0.91 -21.41 -27.28
CA ASN A 404 0.02 -22.54 -27.25
C ASN A 404 0.78 -23.86 -27.51
N SER A 405 0.92 -24.65 -26.45
CA SER A 405 1.59 -25.95 -26.47
C SER A 405 0.91 -27.03 -27.30
N ARG A 406 -0.35 -26.80 -27.70
CA ARG A 406 -1.14 -27.71 -28.55
C ARG A 406 -0.86 -27.51 -30.04
N LEU A 407 -0.19 -26.42 -30.40
CA LEU A 407 0.31 -26.19 -31.75
C LEU A 407 1.64 -26.92 -31.94
N ASN A 408 1.77 -27.63 -33.06
CA ASN A 408 3.00 -28.32 -33.40
C ASN A 408 4.11 -27.30 -33.69
N LEU A 409 5.36 -27.65 -33.35
CA LEU A 409 6.53 -26.86 -33.70
C LEU A 409 6.77 -26.90 -35.21
N VAL A 410 7.47 -25.88 -35.71
CA VAL A 410 7.95 -25.86 -37.09
C VAL A 410 9.20 -26.73 -37.24
N ASN A 411 9.43 -27.24 -38.45
CA ASN A 411 10.71 -27.83 -38.85
C ASN A 411 11.32 -26.96 -39.93
N VAL A 412 12.60 -26.59 -39.79
CA VAL A 412 13.28 -25.71 -40.73
C VAL A 412 14.37 -26.46 -41.48
N TYR A 413 14.46 -26.26 -42.78
CA TYR A 413 15.45 -26.89 -43.65
C TYR A 413 16.13 -25.86 -44.55
N GLY A 414 17.44 -26.02 -44.74
CA GLY A 414 18.20 -25.33 -45.77
C GLY A 414 18.07 -26.03 -47.13
N SER A 415 19.16 -26.04 -47.87
CA SER A 415 19.29 -26.80 -49.12
C SER A 415 19.47 -28.30 -48.91
N ASP A 416 20.01 -28.72 -47.75
CA ASP A 416 20.08 -30.11 -47.31
C ASP A 416 18.86 -30.47 -46.43
N PRO A 417 17.93 -31.32 -46.91
CA PRO A 417 16.76 -31.72 -46.13
C PRO A 417 17.09 -32.69 -44.97
N ASP A 418 18.30 -33.24 -44.91
CA ASP A 418 18.74 -34.09 -43.79
C ASP A 418 19.23 -33.27 -42.57
N GLN A 419 19.38 -31.95 -42.72
CA GLN A 419 19.79 -31.01 -41.65
C GLN A 419 18.59 -30.25 -41.09
N GLU A 420 17.77 -30.95 -40.31
CA GLU A 420 16.62 -30.35 -39.64
C GLU A 420 17.05 -29.32 -38.58
N ASN A 421 16.47 -28.12 -38.63
CA ASN A 421 16.71 -27.00 -37.73
C ASN A 421 18.17 -26.52 -37.68
N HIS A 422 18.93 -26.71 -38.76
CA HIS A 422 20.30 -26.19 -38.91
C HIS A 422 20.53 -25.66 -40.33
N LEU A 423 20.80 -24.36 -40.47
CA LEU A 423 21.22 -23.75 -41.73
C LEU A 423 22.75 -23.68 -41.79
N LEU A 424 23.34 -24.39 -42.73
CA LEU A 424 24.77 -24.55 -42.90
C LEU A 424 25.38 -23.45 -43.78
N PRO A 425 26.71 -23.25 -43.77
CA PRO A 425 27.41 -22.32 -44.68
C PRO A 425 27.08 -22.48 -46.18
N GLU A 426 26.71 -23.69 -46.60
CA GLU A 426 26.32 -23.99 -47.98
C GLU A 426 24.94 -23.44 -48.38
N ASP A 427 24.12 -23.06 -47.38
CA ASP A 427 22.83 -22.41 -47.58
C ASP A 427 22.96 -20.90 -47.85
N PHE A 428 24.19 -20.37 -47.90
CA PHE A 428 24.44 -18.96 -48.17
C PHE A 428 23.75 -18.48 -49.45
N GLY A 429 22.94 -17.44 -49.32
CA GLY A 429 22.25 -16.83 -50.46
C GLY A 429 20.94 -17.51 -50.85
N ASN A 430 20.55 -18.59 -50.17
CA ASN A 430 19.34 -19.36 -50.46
C ASN A 430 18.26 -19.10 -49.40
N ASP A 431 17.00 -19.19 -49.82
CA ASP A 431 15.86 -19.15 -48.90
C ASP A 431 15.80 -20.47 -48.11
N ALA A 432 15.29 -20.42 -46.87
CA ALA A 432 15.05 -21.61 -46.06
C ALA A 432 13.59 -22.06 -46.18
N THR A 433 13.36 -23.37 -46.07
CA THR A 433 12.01 -23.97 -46.08
C THR A 433 11.56 -24.24 -44.66
N VAL A 434 10.33 -23.88 -44.33
CA VAL A 434 9.70 -24.12 -43.04
C VAL A 434 8.48 -25.01 -43.25
N GLU A 435 8.47 -26.16 -42.62
CA GLU A 435 7.35 -27.10 -42.65
C GLU A 435 6.60 -27.09 -41.32
N ILE A 436 5.27 -27.06 -41.41
CA ILE A 436 4.35 -27.06 -40.28
C ILE A 436 3.39 -28.23 -40.48
N VAL A 437 3.45 -29.23 -39.61
CA VAL A 437 2.44 -30.30 -39.58
C VAL A 437 1.23 -29.77 -38.81
N LEU A 438 0.08 -29.68 -39.45
CA LEU A 438 -1.14 -29.15 -38.83
C LEU A 438 -1.64 -30.07 -37.71
N TRP A 439 -2.20 -29.46 -36.66
CA TRP A 439 -2.77 -30.16 -35.52
C TRP A 439 -4.02 -30.99 -35.90
N GLU A 440 -4.35 -32.01 -35.12
CA GLU A 440 -5.48 -32.90 -35.43
C GLU A 440 -6.82 -32.47 -34.79
N VAL A 441 -6.77 -31.85 -33.60
CA VAL A 441 -7.97 -31.55 -32.80
C VAL A 441 -7.91 -30.11 -32.27
N PRO A 442 -8.92 -29.26 -32.54
CA PRO A 442 -9.97 -29.48 -33.54
C PRO A 442 -9.36 -29.53 -34.95
N PRO A 443 -9.98 -30.22 -35.92
CA PRO A 443 -9.49 -30.21 -37.29
C PRO A 443 -9.34 -28.78 -37.82
N PRO A 444 -8.25 -28.46 -38.56
CA PRO A 444 -8.10 -27.16 -39.21
C PRO A 444 -9.31 -26.86 -40.10
N VAL A 445 -9.71 -25.59 -40.14
CA VAL A 445 -10.84 -25.10 -40.94
C VAL A 445 -10.37 -24.04 -41.93
N PRO A 446 -11.03 -23.90 -43.09
CA PRO A 446 -10.71 -22.84 -44.04
C PRO A 446 -10.82 -21.44 -43.43
N GLY A 447 -9.97 -20.52 -43.88
CA GLY A 447 -9.92 -19.12 -43.43
C GLY A 447 -8.98 -18.83 -42.25
N ILE A 448 -8.31 -19.85 -41.70
CA ILE A 448 -7.20 -19.64 -40.76
C ILE A 448 -5.95 -19.23 -41.55
N THR A 449 -5.34 -18.12 -41.18
CA THR A 449 -4.09 -17.64 -41.76
C THR A 449 -2.91 -18.00 -40.85
N LEU A 450 -1.95 -18.75 -41.38
CA LEU A 450 -0.66 -19.02 -40.75
C LEU A 450 0.36 -17.97 -41.22
N THR A 451 1.00 -17.27 -40.28
CA THR A 451 2.09 -16.35 -40.60
C THR A 451 3.34 -16.74 -39.81
N GLY A 452 4.45 -16.98 -40.51
CA GLY A 452 5.72 -17.36 -39.90
C GLY A 452 6.59 -16.17 -39.48
N TYR A 453 7.40 -16.36 -38.45
CA TYR A 453 8.33 -15.35 -37.91
C TYR A 453 9.72 -15.91 -37.66
N TRP A 454 10.75 -15.18 -38.11
CA TRP A 454 12.16 -15.58 -37.97
C TRP A 454 12.83 -14.79 -36.83
N GLY A 455 13.02 -15.39 -35.67
CA GLY A 455 13.65 -14.78 -34.51
C GLY A 455 12.71 -13.90 -33.66
N SER A 456 11.91 -13.04 -34.28
CA SER A 456 10.96 -12.18 -33.55
C SER A 456 9.80 -11.72 -34.43
N PHE A 457 8.78 -11.11 -33.81
CA PHE A 457 7.67 -10.46 -34.51
C PHE A 457 8.10 -9.37 -35.51
N ALA A 458 9.32 -8.83 -35.41
CA ALA A 458 9.84 -7.83 -36.35
C ALA A 458 10.22 -8.41 -37.72
N TYR A 459 10.33 -9.74 -37.82
CA TYR A 459 10.76 -10.44 -39.03
C TYR A 459 9.70 -11.47 -39.50
N PRO A 460 8.49 -11.01 -39.88
CA PRO A 460 7.51 -11.89 -40.52
C PRO A 460 8.04 -12.35 -41.88
N PHE A 461 7.76 -13.61 -42.22
CA PHE A 461 7.98 -14.16 -43.56
C PHE A 461 6.64 -14.62 -44.16
N ASP A 462 6.67 -15.57 -45.10
CA ASP A 462 5.50 -16.12 -45.78
C ASP A 462 4.28 -16.32 -44.87
N SER A 463 3.11 -16.08 -45.47
CA SER A 463 1.80 -16.25 -44.88
C SER A 463 0.91 -17.04 -45.83
N ILE A 464 0.11 -17.95 -45.29
CA ILE A 464 -0.79 -18.81 -46.06
C ILE A 464 -2.13 -18.96 -45.35
N GLU A 465 -3.21 -18.81 -46.10
CA GLU A 465 -4.56 -19.09 -45.62
C GLU A 465 -4.91 -20.54 -45.95
N LEU A 466 -5.46 -21.26 -44.98
CA LEU A 466 -5.95 -22.62 -45.18
C LEU A 466 -7.22 -22.61 -46.04
N ASP A 467 -7.28 -23.48 -47.04
CA ASP A 467 -8.40 -23.62 -48.00
C ASP A 467 -8.78 -25.11 -48.21
N GLY A 468 -8.70 -25.91 -47.14
CA GLY A 468 -9.19 -27.29 -47.11
C GLY A 468 -8.19 -28.33 -46.60
N GLU A 469 -7.05 -27.91 -46.10
CA GLU A 469 -6.11 -28.73 -45.35
C GLU A 469 -6.78 -29.35 -44.11
N THR A 470 -6.33 -30.54 -43.74
CA THR A 470 -6.84 -31.35 -42.63
C THR A 470 -5.74 -31.66 -41.62
N GLY A 471 -6.13 -32.21 -40.48
CA GLY A 471 -5.17 -32.55 -39.42
C GLY A 471 -4.11 -33.54 -39.90
N GLY A 472 -2.85 -33.25 -39.62
CA GLY A 472 -1.70 -34.03 -40.08
C GLY A 472 -1.17 -33.66 -41.48
N ASP A 473 -1.85 -32.78 -42.22
CA ASP A 473 -1.29 -32.24 -43.47
C ASP A 473 -0.10 -31.31 -43.16
N THR A 474 0.88 -31.27 -44.07
CA THR A 474 2.05 -30.38 -43.96
C THR A 474 1.86 -29.13 -44.80
N VAL A 475 1.99 -27.98 -44.17
CA VAL A 475 2.05 -26.67 -44.81
C VAL A 475 3.50 -26.22 -44.93
N THR A 476 3.87 -25.68 -46.09
CA THR A 476 5.24 -25.22 -46.37
C THR A 476 5.25 -23.71 -46.54
N LEU A 477 6.14 -23.04 -45.80
CA LEU A 477 6.44 -21.61 -45.89
C LEU A 477 7.91 -21.41 -46.26
N ASN A 478 8.27 -20.29 -46.88
CA ASN A 478 9.65 -19.94 -47.15
C ASN A 478 10.10 -18.74 -46.33
N VAL A 479 11.33 -18.81 -45.82
CA VAL A 479 12.02 -17.68 -45.18
C VAL A 479 13.00 -17.10 -46.19
N PRO A 480 12.74 -15.89 -46.72
CA PRO A 480 13.64 -15.25 -47.67
C PRO A 480 15.05 -15.05 -47.09
N TRP A 481 16.08 -15.32 -47.90
CA TRP A 481 17.48 -15.09 -47.53
C TRP A 481 17.77 -13.69 -46.95
N PRO A 482 17.18 -12.58 -47.45
CA PRO A 482 17.38 -11.27 -46.84
C PRO A 482 17.04 -11.21 -45.34
N ILE A 483 16.00 -11.93 -44.90
CA ILE A 483 15.61 -11.99 -43.48
C ILE A 483 16.63 -12.80 -42.68
N ILE A 484 17.03 -13.98 -43.19
CA ILE A 484 18.03 -14.85 -42.56
C ILE A 484 19.35 -14.08 -42.40
N LYS A 485 19.78 -13.37 -43.45
CA LYS A 485 20.98 -12.54 -43.46
C LYS A 485 20.91 -11.40 -42.45
N GLU A 486 19.77 -10.74 -42.34
CA GLU A 486 19.57 -9.59 -41.44
C GLU A 486 19.62 -10.01 -39.97
N VAL A 487 18.96 -11.12 -39.61
CA VAL A 487 19.02 -11.67 -38.25
C VAL A 487 20.41 -12.21 -37.90
N GLY A 488 21.07 -12.84 -38.88
CA GLY A 488 22.44 -13.31 -38.76
C GLY A 488 22.57 -14.70 -38.11
N ASN A 489 23.82 -15.07 -37.81
CA ASN A 489 24.16 -16.39 -37.27
C ASN A 489 23.87 -16.51 -35.77
N GLY A 490 23.66 -17.74 -35.31
CA GLY A 490 23.38 -18.10 -33.93
C GLY A 490 22.14 -18.98 -33.80
N THR A 491 21.65 -19.14 -32.57
CA THR A 491 20.38 -19.83 -32.32
C THR A 491 19.22 -18.86 -32.49
N VAL A 492 18.42 -19.07 -33.52
CA VAL A 492 17.27 -18.24 -33.89
C VAL A 492 15.96 -18.97 -33.55
N PRO A 493 15.08 -18.40 -32.73
CA PRO A 493 13.76 -18.99 -32.47
C PRO A 493 12.80 -18.72 -33.63
N VAL A 494 12.20 -19.76 -34.19
CA VAL A 494 11.24 -19.70 -35.31
C VAL A 494 9.88 -20.18 -34.83
N PHE A 495 8.83 -19.41 -35.12
CA PHE A 495 7.47 -19.73 -34.71
C PHE A 495 6.48 -19.23 -35.75
N TYR A 496 5.21 -19.62 -35.61
CA TYR A 496 4.12 -19.08 -36.41
C TYR A 496 2.98 -18.61 -35.53
N THR A 497 2.11 -17.82 -36.14
CA THR A 497 0.86 -17.38 -35.53
C THR A 497 -0.32 -17.83 -36.38
N LEU A 498 -1.48 -17.95 -35.72
CA LEU A 498 -2.76 -18.22 -36.34
C LEU A 498 -3.67 -17.00 -36.14
N SER A 499 -4.24 -16.51 -37.22
CA SER A 499 -5.32 -15.51 -37.21
C SER A 499 -6.49 -15.98 -38.08
N TRP A 500 -7.65 -15.33 -37.94
CA TRP A 500 -8.85 -15.54 -38.76
C TRP A 500 -9.68 -14.26 -38.82
N GLU A 501 -10.76 -14.23 -39.60
CA GLU A 501 -11.63 -13.05 -39.71
C GLU A 501 -12.73 -12.95 -38.63
N VAL A 502 -12.80 -13.89 -37.68
CA VAL A 502 -13.90 -13.95 -36.69
C VAL A 502 -13.72 -12.90 -35.59
N ASN A 503 -12.50 -12.76 -35.06
CA ASN A 503 -12.10 -11.78 -34.06
C ASN A 503 -10.59 -11.49 -34.21
N ASP A 504 -10.06 -10.58 -33.40
CA ASP A 504 -8.65 -10.17 -33.43
C ASP A 504 -7.73 -11.08 -32.59
N ASN A 505 -8.24 -12.20 -32.04
CA ASN A 505 -7.45 -13.12 -31.23
C ASN A 505 -6.38 -13.83 -32.07
N LEU A 506 -5.12 -13.59 -31.71
CA LEU A 506 -3.95 -14.16 -32.34
C LEU A 506 -3.39 -15.28 -31.48
N GLN A 507 -3.29 -16.49 -32.01
CA GLN A 507 -2.57 -17.58 -31.33
C GLN A 507 -1.14 -17.69 -31.81
N ARG A 508 -0.23 -18.09 -30.92
CA ARG A 508 1.19 -18.27 -31.23
C ARG A 508 1.64 -19.70 -30.89
N SER A 509 2.40 -20.32 -31.80
CA SER A 509 3.08 -21.58 -31.51
C SER A 509 4.26 -21.36 -30.58
N ARG A 510 4.68 -22.41 -29.89
CA ARG A 510 6.01 -22.42 -29.26
C ARG A 510 7.11 -22.23 -30.32
N PRO A 511 8.24 -21.60 -29.95
CA PRO A 511 9.36 -21.43 -30.86
C PRO A 511 10.17 -22.72 -30.99
N GLN A 512 10.55 -23.03 -32.22
CA GLN A 512 11.62 -23.98 -32.54
C GLN A 512 12.95 -23.24 -32.61
N ASN A 513 13.96 -23.71 -31.90
CA ASN A 513 15.31 -23.16 -32.02
C ASN A 513 15.99 -23.72 -33.28
N VAL A 514 16.49 -22.84 -34.13
CA VAL A 514 17.22 -23.15 -35.36
C VAL A 514 18.65 -22.64 -35.24
N GLU A 515 19.64 -23.48 -35.50
CA GLU A 515 21.04 -23.07 -35.57
C GLU A 515 21.34 -22.48 -36.95
N VAL A 516 21.90 -21.27 -37.00
CA VAL A 516 22.19 -20.57 -38.26
C VAL A 516 23.68 -20.28 -38.35
N ASP A 517 24.34 -20.93 -39.30
CA ASP A 517 25.74 -20.72 -39.69
C ASP A 517 25.88 -20.26 -41.15
N ALA A 518 24.75 -20.09 -41.84
CA ALA A 518 24.69 -19.81 -43.27
C ALA A 518 25.26 -18.44 -43.67
N ASN A 519 25.30 -17.45 -42.76
CA ASN A 519 25.82 -16.13 -43.07
C ASN A 519 27.35 -16.12 -43.06
N ILE A 520 27.95 -16.46 -44.21
CA ILE A 520 29.39 -16.42 -44.45
C ILE A 520 29.85 -15.14 -45.16
N VAL A 521 31.14 -14.84 -45.04
CA VAL A 521 31.78 -13.74 -45.76
C VAL A 521 32.20 -14.23 -47.15
N VAL A 522 31.63 -13.64 -48.20
CA VAL A 522 32.03 -13.93 -49.59
C VAL A 522 32.62 -12.69 -50.24
N MET A 523 33.88 -12.79 -50.63
CA MET A 523 34.63 -11.73 -51.28
C MET A 523 35.06 -12.14 -52.69
N GLU A 524 34.71 -11.31 -53.69
CA GLU A 524 35.02 -11.54 -55.09
C GLU A 524 36.53 -11.77 -55.33
N GLN A 525 36.89 -12.65 -56.27
CA GLN A 525 38.30 -12.91 -56.58
C GLN A 525 39.02 -11.67 -57.15
N PRO A 526 40.30 -11.45 -56.82
CA PRO A 526 41.13 -10.46 -57.50
C PRO A 526 41.50 -10.93 -58.92
N THR A 527 41.79 -9.98 -59.81
CA THR A 527 42.06 -10.25 -61.22
C THR A 527 43.44 -9.77 -61.67
N PHE A 528 44.07 -10.50 -62.59
CA PHE A 528 45.34 -10.09 -63.20
C PHE A 528 45.08 -9.06 -64.32
N VAL A 529 45.88 -8.00 -64.37
CA VAL A 529 45.86 -7.06 -65.50
C VAL A 529 46.70 -7.66 -66.63
N LYS A 530 46.03 -8.22 -67.64
CA LYS A 530 46.65 -8.88 -68.80
C LYS A 530 45.79 -8.74 -70.06
N ALA A 531 46.41 -8.82 -71.23
CA ALA A 531 45.73 -8.72 -72.52
C ALA A 531 45.21 -10.07 -73.05
N GLY A 532 45.82 -11.19 -72.66
CA GLY A 532 45.51 -12.53 -73.18
C GLY A 532 45.13 -13.55 -72.11
N THR A 533 44.99 -14.82 -72.53
CA THR A 533 44.71 -15.94 -71.62
C THR A 533 45.85 -16.19 -70.64
N ASP A 534 47.09 -16.14 -71.12
CA ASP A 534 48.30 -16.22 -70.30
C ASP A 534 48.79 -14.81 -69.98
N MET A 535 49.34 -14.61 -68.78
CA MET A 535 50.06 -13.38 -68.44
C MET A 535 51.47 -13.46 -69.04
N ALA A 536 51.77 -12.58 -69.99
CA ALA A 536 53.03 -12.58 -70.75
C ALA A 536 53.94 -11.41 -70.34
N CYS A 537 55.18 -11.40 -70.83
CA CYS A 537 56.11 -10.29 -70.58
C CYS A 537 55.57 -8.91 -71.01
N THR A 538 54.69 -8.86 -72.01
CA THR A 538 54.03 -7.64 -72.48
C THR A 538 52.98 -7.08 -71.52
N ASP A 539 52.52 -7.90 -70.56
CA ASP A 539 51.56 -7.47 -69.53
C ASP A 539 52.27 -6.91 -68.27
N LEU A 540 53.61 -6.97 -68.24
CA LEU A 540 54.43 -6.43 -67.16
C LEU A 540 54.88 -4.99 -67.49
N ASP A 541 55.20 -4.21 -66.45
CA ASP A 541 55.80 -2.89 -66.65
C ASP A 541 57.12 -3.01 -67.45
N PRO A 542 57.31 -2.25 -68.53
CA PRO A 542 58.44 -2.43 -69.43
C PRO A 542 59.79 -2.04 -68.83
N PHE A 543 59.83 -1.32 -67.71
CA PHE A 543 61.06 -0.84 -67.08
C PHE A 543 61.51 -1.72 -65.92
N ASN A 544 60.57 -2.22 -65.12
CA ASN A 544 60.88 -2.98 -63.90
C ASN A 544 60.24 -4.37 -63.85
N PHE A 545 59.46 -4.74 -64.88
CA PHE A 545 58.76 -6.01 -65.01
C PHE A 545 57.83 -6.34 -63.84
N SER A 546 57.32 -5.31 -63.15
CA SER A 546 56.28 -5.48 -62.13
C SER A 546 54.96 -5.89 -62.76
N ALA A 547 54.19 -6.71 -62.04
CA ALA A 547 52.85 -7.12 -62.42
C ALA A 547 51.81 -6.23 -61.72
N ARG A 548 50.65 -6.04 -62.35
CA ARG A 548 49.51 -5.35 -61.74
C ARG A 548 48.35 -6.32 -61.55
N VAL A 549 47.75 -6.25 -60.37
CA VAL A 549 46.54 -7.00 -60.02
C VAL A 549 45.48 -6.03 -59.56
N ARG A 550 44.22 -6.34 -59.86
CA ARG A 550 43.06 -5.56 -59.42
C ARG A 550 42.34 -6.30 -58.31
N VAL A 551 42.18 -5.62 -57.17
CA VAL A 551 41.27 -6.03 -56.11
C VAL A 551 39.93 -5.32 -56.37
N PRO A 552 38.80 -6.04 -56.47
CA PRO A 552 37.48 -5.44 -56.64
C PRO A 552 37.10 -4.57 -55.43
N GLY A 553 36.23 -3.58 -55.64
CA GLY A 553 35.66 -2.80 -54.55
C GLY A 553 34.66 -3.63 -53.76
N ASN A 554 34.58 -3.40 -52.46
CA ASN A 554 33.61 -4.09 -51.62
C ASN A 554 33.13 -3.16 -50.50
N THR A 555 31.98 -2.53 -50.71
CA THR A 555 31.37 -1.61 -49.73
C THR A 555 30.79 -2.32 -48.50
N THR A 556 30.69 -3.65 -48.52
CA THR A 556 30.16 -4.45 -47.40
C THR A 556 31.25 -4.77 -46.38
N TYR A 557 32.43 -5.16 -46.86
CA TYR A 557 33.50 -5.69 -46.01
C TYR A 557 34.74 -4.79 -45.94
N PHE A 558 34.93 -3.85 -46.87
CA PHE A 558 36.03 -2.90 -46.78
C PHE A 558 35.64 -1.67 -45.97
N GLN A 559 36.53 -1.24 -45.09
CA GLN A 559 36.41 -0.01 -44.32
C GLN A 559 37.45 1.00 -44.80
N GLU A 560 37.12 2.29 -44.72
CA GLU A 560 38.10 3.36 -44.95
C GLU A 560 39.28 3.22 -43.98
N ASP A 561 40.48 3.58 -44.46
CA ASP A 561 41.76 3.45 -43.76
C ASP A 561 42.21 2.00 -43.44
N ALA A 562 41.40 0.98 -43.76
CA ALA A 562 41.81 -0.41 -43.63
C ALA A 562 42.96 -0.73 -44.59
N VAL A 563 43.73 -1.77 -44.29
CA VAL A 563 44.79 -2.29 -45.17
C VAL A 563 44.41 -3.70 -45.60
N VAL A 564 44.32 -3.90 -46.92
CA VAL A 564 44.04 -5.21 -47.52
C VAL A 564 45.36 -5.86 -47.87
N ARG A 565 45.54 -7.10 -47.43
CA ARG A 565 46.72 -7.91 -47.72
C ARG A 565 46.43 -8.78 -48.94
N VAL A 566 47.39 -8.91 -49.84
CA VAL A 566 47.30 -9.72 -51.06
C VAL A 566 48.47 -10.68 -51.11
N GLU A 567 48.19 -11.96 -51.28
CA GLU A 567 49.19 -13.00 -51.45
C GLU A 567 49.37 -13.33 -52.93
N TRP A 568 50.63 -13.44 -53.35
CA TRP A 568 51.04 -13.95 -54.66
C TRP A 568 51.73 -15.29 -54.48
N GLN A 569 51.15 -16.35 -55.05
CA GLN A 569 51.71 -17.71 -55.00
C GLN A 569 52.11 -18.17 -56.40
N VAL A 570 53.37 -18.58 -56.56
CA VAL A 570 53.87 -19.20 -57.79
C VAL A 570 53.70 -20.70 -57.71
N TYR A 571 53.39 -21.34 -58.84
CA TYR A 571 53.34 -22.79 -58.97
C TYR A 571 54.39 -23.29 -59.94
N SER A 572 54.86 -24.51 -59.73
CA SER A 572 55.86 -25.16 -60.58
C SER A 572 55.26 -25.84 -61.81
N ASP A 573 53.93 -25.91 -61.89
CA ASP A 573 53.13 -26.50 -62.96
C ASP A 573 52.11 -25.49 -63.50
N ARG A 574 51.53 -25.77 -64.69
CA ARG A 574 50.46 -24.91 -65.27
C ARG A 574 49.07 -25.18 -64.68
N ALA A 575 48.88 -26.26 -63.94
CA ALA A 575 47.58 -26.60 -63.33
C ALA A 575 47.40 -25.98 -61.94
N SER A 576 48.38 -25.20 -61.45
CA SER A 576 48.35 -24.55 -60.14
C SER A 576 48.16 -25.52 -58.98
N THR A 577 48.77 -26.72 -59.08
CA THR A 577 48.61 -27.79 -58.08
C THR A 577 49.81 -27.95 -57.15
N THR A 578 51.01 -27.54 -57.60
CA THR A 578 52.26 -27.71 -56.85
C THR A 578 52.90 -26.35 -56.57
N PRO A 579 52.67 -25.78 -55.36
CA PRO A 579 53.28 -24.51 -54.95
C PRO A 579 54.80 -24.53 -55.07
N LEU A 580 55.36 -23.45 -55.59
CA LEU A 580 56.79 -23.22 -55.70
C LEU A 580 57.21 -22.13 -54.70
N GLY A 581 57.57 -22.56 -53.48
CA GLY A 581 57.87 -21.67 -52.36
C GLY A 581 56.60 -21.17 -51.64
N ASP A 582 56.80 -20.36 -50.61
CA ASP A 582 55.71 -19.76 -49.82
C ASP A 582 55.07 -18.57 -50.56
N PRO A 583 53.78 -18.23 -50.28
CA PRO A 583 53.15 -17.05 -50.82
C PRO A 583 53.86 -15.77 -50.39
N VAL A 584 53.97 -14.80 -51.30
CA VAL A 584 54.54 -13.48 -50.99
C VAL A 584 53.40 -12.50 -50.72
N SER A 585 53.41 -11.87 -49.55
CA SER A 585 52.38 -10.90 -49.14
C SER A 585 52.73 -9.46 -49.56
N PHE A 586 51.70 -8.74 -49.99
CA PHE A 586 51.70 -7.33 -50.37
C PHE A 586 50.56 -6.62 -49.67
N ASN A 587 50.78 -5.41 -49.20
CA ASN A 587 49.73 -4.63 -48.53
C ASN A 587 49.30 -3.47 -49.41
N SER A 588 47.99 -3.19 -49.42
CA SER A 588 47.46 -1.94 -49.98
C SER A 588 47.95 -0.74 -49.19
N LEU A 589 47.82 0.45 -49.78
CA LEU A 589 47.74 1.67 -48.98
C LEU A 589 46.44 1.63 -48.14
N PRO A 590 46.35 2.44 -47.06
CA PRO A 590 45.07 2.64 -46.36
C PRO A 590 43.97 2.98 -47.37
N LEU A 591 42.87 2.24 -47.33
CA LEU A 591 41.81 2.34 -48.33
C LEU A 591 41.14 3.70 -48.27
N THR A 592 41.01 4.35 -49.44
CA THR A 592 40.21 5.57 -49.59
C THR A 592 38.74 5.20 -49.90
N PRO A 593 37.79 6.15 -49.74
CA PRO A 593 36.38 5.90 -50.10
C PRO A 593 36.18 5.38 -51.53
N ASP A 594 37.01 5.86 -52.47
CA ASP A 594 36.99 5.41 -53.87
C ASP A 594 37.49 3.97 -54.01
N MET A 595 38.54 3.60 -53.27
CA MET A 595 39.06 2.23 -53.28
C MET A 595 38.07 1.23 -52.68
N VAL A 596 37.33 1.63 -51.64
CA VAL A 596 36.25 0.82 -51.04
C VAL A 596 35.15 0.57 -52.07
N SER A 597 34.73 1.59 -52.81
CA SER A 597 33.60 1.50 -53.73
C SER A 597 33.95 0.85 -55.08
N ASN A 598 35.11 1.21 -55.66
CA ASN A 598 35.47 0.87 -57.04
C ASN A 598 36.63 -0.14 -57.15
N GLY A 599 37.27 -0.46 -56.03
CA GLY A 599 38.46 -1.32 -55.97
C GLY A 599 39.74 -0.55 -56.26
N PHE A 600 40.86 -1.28 -56.34
CA PHE A 600 42.17 -0.68 -56.52
C PHE A 600 43.15 -1.63 -57.22
N PHE A 601 44.24 -1.06 -57.72
CA PHE A 601 45.33 -1.84 -58.29
C PHE A 601 46.48 -1.97 -57.31
N LEU A 602 47.05 -3.16 -57.22
CA LEU A 602 48.26 -3.44 -56.46
C LEU A 602 49.39 -3.83 -57.40
N THR A 603 50.58 -3.31 -57.14
CA THR A 603 51.78 -3.61 -57.90
C THR A 603 52.58 -4.71 -57.21
N ILE A 604 52.84 -5.79 -57.93
CA ILE A 604 53.61 -6.95 -57.50
C ILE A 604 55.07 -6.76 -57.95
N GLN A 605 56.00 -6.81 -57.00
CA GLN A 605 57.43 -6.57 -57.22
C GLN A 605 58.25 -7.14 -56.05
N PRO A 606 59.57 -7.36 -56.17
CA PRO A 606 60.40 -7.21 -57.36
C PRO A 606 60.29 -8.41 -58.30
N TYR A 607 60.48 -8.15 -59.60
CA TYR A 607 60.36 -9.16 -60.63
C TYR A 607 61.25 -10.40 -60.40
N THR A 608 62.54 -10.21 -60.10
CA THR A 608 63.53 -11.30 -60.05
C THR A 608 63.21 -12.41 -59.06
N THR A 609 62.61 -12.07 -57.91
CA THR A 609 62.35 -13.05 -56.83
C THR A 609 60.88 -13.47 -56.73
N VAL A 610 59.94 -12.63 -57.19
CA VAL A 610 58.49 -12.89 -57.02
C VAL A 610 57.81 -13.34 -58.31
N ILE A 611 58.13 -12.70 -59.44
CA ILE A 611 57.41 -12.89 -60.72
C ILE A 611 58.16 -13.86 -61.63
N ARG A 612 59.48 -13.65 -61.78
CA ARG A 612 60.36 -14.46 -62.63
C ARG A 612 60.27 -15.97 -62.39
N PRO A 613 60.14 -16.48 -61.13
CA PRO A 613 60.00 -17.91 -60.89
C PRO A 613 58.79 -18.56 -61.59
N ALA A 614 57.77 -17.78 -61.94
CA ALA A 614 56.60 -18.27 -62.66
C ALA A 614 56.86 -18.53 -64.15
N GLY A 615 58.02 -18.19 -64.71
CA GLY A 615 58.53 -18.62 -66.03
C GLY A 615 57.48 -19.01 -67.08
N ARG A 616 57.12 -20.29 -67.18
CA ARG A 616 56.04 -20.79 -68.08
C ARG A 616 55.01 -21.67 -67.36
N ASN A 617 54.71 -21.35 -66.11
CA ASN A 617 53.86 -22.12 -65.21
C ASN A 617 52.54 -21.38 -64.94
N SER A 618 52.18 -21.20 -63.67
CA SER A 618 51.02 -20.42 -63.23
C SER A 618 51.28 -19.69 -61.92
N VAL A 619 50.40 -18.73 -61.64
CA VAL A 619 50.37 -17.95 -60.40
C VAL A 619 48.93 -17.82 -59.92
N SER A 620 48.76 -17.75 -58.60
CA SER A 620 47.49 -17.39 -57.97
C SER A 620 47.62 -16.14 -57.12
N ILE A 621 46.53 -15.40 -57.02
CA ILE A 621 46.38 -14.25 -56.14
C ILE A 621 45.16 -14.40 -55.26
N GLN A 622 45.30 -14.03 -54.00
CA GLN A 622 44.23 -14.03 -53.02
C GLN A 622 44.38 -12.79 -52.16
N TYR A 623 43.29 -12.13 -51.81
CA TYR A 623 43.37 -11.02 -50.86
C TYR A 623 42.65 -11.37 -49.57
N PHE A 624 43.00 -10.63 -48.53
CA PHE A 624 42.55 -10.82 -47.18
C PHE A 624 42.15 -9.47 -46.61
N ALA A 625 40.95 -9.41 -46.04
CA ALA A 625 40.40 -8.20 -45.44
C ALA A 625 39.91 -8.50 -44.03
N MET A 626 40.04 -7.50 -43.15
CA MET A 626 39.52 -7.61 -41.79
C MET A 626 38.01 -7.41 -41.80
N VAL A 627 37.27 -8.46 -41.47
CA VAL A 627 35.82 -8.44 -41.29
C VAL A 627 35.54 -8.80 -39.84
N ASN A 628 34.88 -7.89 -39.10
CA ASN A 628 34.56 -8.09 -37.68
C ASN A 628 35.77 -8.47 -36.80
N GLY A 629 36.97 -7.98 -37.14
CA GLY A 629 38.21 -8.24 -36.39
C GLY A 629 38.90 -9.57 -36.71
N VAL A 630 38.35 -10.36 -37.64
CA VAL A 630 38.96 -11.59 -38.18
C VAL A 630 39.40 -11.32 -39.61
N GLU A 631 40.55 -11.87 -39.99
CA GLU A 631 41.06 -11.75 -41.36
C GLU A 631 40.41 -12.82 -42.24
N GLU A 632 39.56 -12.39 -43.17
CA GLU A 632 38.82 -13.27 -44.08
C GLU A 632 39.47 -13.30 -45.47
N PRO A 633 39.61 -14.48 -46.10
CA PRO A 633 40.12 -14.62 -47.46
C PRO A 633 39.06 -14.33 -48.52
N SER A 634 39.48 -13.79 -49.68
CA SER A 634 38.69 -13.83 -50.90
C SER A 634 38.84 -15.14 -51.66
N GLU A 635 38.02 -15.33 -52.69
CA GLU A 635 38.29 -16.37 -53.68
C GLU A 635 39.65 -16.18 -54.37
N LYS A 636 40.30 -17.28 -54.75
CA LYS A 636 41.61 -17.24 -55.42
C LYS A 636 41.45 -16.94 -56.91
N GLY A 637 42.08 -15.87 -57.39
CA GLY A 637 42.29 -15.62 -58.80
C GLY A 637 43.47 -16.42 -59.35
N PHE A 638 43.36 -17.00 -60.54
CA PHE A 638 44.41 -17.81 -61.17
C PHE A 638 44.76 -17.36 -62.59
N THR A 639 46.03 -17.47 -62.96
CA THR A 639 46.47 -17.35 -64.35
C THR A 639 47.71 -18.19 -64.66
N THR A 640 47.79 -18.70 -65.88
CA THR A 640 49.03 -19.22 -66.45
C THR A 640 49.93 -18.08 -66.93
N THR A 641 51.24 -18.34 -67.01
CA THR A 641 52.28 -17.32 -67.28
C THR A 641 53.17 -17.70 -68.46
N LEU A 642 53.72 -16.70 -69.14
CA LEU A 642 54.67 -16.80 -70.25
C LEU A 642 55.79 -15.75 -70.10
N PHE A 643 56.49 -15.80 -68.97
CA PHE A 643 57.62 -14.93 -68.61
C PHE A 643 58.99 -15.45 -69.07
N ALA A 644 59.03 -16.59 -69.75
CA ALA A 644 60.23 -17.10 -70.40
C ALA A 644 59.93 -17.70 -71.77
N ASN A 645 60.89 -17.61 -72.69
CA ASN A 645 60.80 -18.27 -73.98
C ASN A 645 61.09 -19.79 -73.87
N ARG A 646 60.97 -20.52 -74.98
CA ARG A 646 61.25 -21.96 -75.05
C ARG A 646 62.72 -22.29 -75.36
N SER A 647 63.62 -21.31 -75.33
CA SER A 647 65.04 -21.52 -75.65
C SER A 647 65.74 -22.32 -74.54
N THR A 648 66.94 -22.83 -74.83
CA THR A 648 67.76 -23.52 -73.83
C THR A 648 69.16 -22.91 -73.82
N PRO A 649 69.56 -22.17 -72.76
CA PRO A 649 68.75 -21.82 -71.58
C PRO A 649 67.56 -20.90 -71.92
N PRO A 650 66.47 -20.93 -71.14
CA PRO A 650 65.33 -20.05 -71.35
C PRO A 650 65.75 -18.60 -71.09
N LEU A 651 65.34 -17.70 -71.98
CA LEU A 651 65.46 -16.25 -71.77
C LEU A 651 64.19 -15.74 -71.12
N TYR A 652 64.36 -15.01 -70.02
CA TYR A 652 63.27 -14.39 -69.25
C TYR A 652 62.97 -12.97 -69.75
N CYS A 653 61.87 -12.34 -69.31
CA CYS A 653 61.40 -11.05 -69.83
C CYS A 653 62.47 -9.95 -69.91
N GLU A 654 63.36 -9.88 -68.93
CA GLU A 654 64.48 -8.93 -68.85
C GLU A 654 65.62 -9.20 -69.83
N GLU A 655 65.67 -10.41 -70.38
CA GLU A 655 66.67 -10.90 -71.33
C GLU A 655 66.12 -10.97 -72.77
N LEU A 656 64.80 -10.79 -72.93
CA LEU A 656 64.16 -10.74 -74.23
C LEU A 656 64.41 -9.36 -74.88
N PRO A 657 64.70 -9.31 -76.19
CA PRO A 657 64.83 -8.04 -76.89
C PRO A 657 63.52 -7.25 -76.77
N VAL A 658 63.62 -5.97 -76.38
CA VAL A 658 62.49 -5.04 -76.41
C VAL A 658 61.94 -5.06 -77.83
N LEU A 659 60.73 -5.59 -78.00
CA LEU A 659 60.02 -5.48 -79.26
C LEU A 659 59.74 -3.99 -79.45
N GLY A 660 60.55 -3.34 -80.30
CA GLY A 660 60.23 -2.02 -80.80
C GLY A 660 58.92 -2.08 -81.57
N GLU A 661 58.08 -1.06 -81.40
CA GLU A 661 56.92 -0.81 -82.25
C GLU A 661 57.36 -0.84 -83.71
N ASP A 662 57.07 -1.94 -84.42
CA ASP A 662 56.90 -2.04 -85.87
C ASP A 662 56.65 -3.52 -86.23
N GLU A 663 55.37 -3.96 -86.09
CA GLU A 663 54.67 -4.86 -87.02
C GLU A 663 53.16 -4.90 -86.74
#